data_AF-W4L6M8-F1
#
_entry.id   AF-W4L6M8-F1
#
_cell.length_a   1.000
_cell.length_b   1.000
_cell.length_c   1.000
_cell.angle_alpha   90.00
_cell.angle_beta   90.00
_cell.angle_gamma   90.00
#
_symmetry.space_group_name_H-M   'P 1'
#
loop_
_entity.id
_entity.type
_entity.pdbx_description
1 polymer ?
#
loop_
_entity_poly.entity_id
_entity_poly.type
_entity_poly.pdbx_seq_one_letter_code
_entity_poly.pdbx_strand_id
1 'polypeptide(L)'
;VIPEDSGAAVNRVLGMQAVHAVLLPSGKVLIASGSSWRNRAPVDYYPKDRSCKDNSGQEEDGPCPGQGAIRRYEDPFRKDKLNDYYKIINNVAIYDPAANTFFRIPHPTPVTDPERESHFAPNDLFCTGHLHLPDGNVLFTGGTEYYYPYRTGLKSTYIFDWKREMQVDWRQFKDWSKVQAPGSQFYPWIFSGFMKRGRWYPHMVPLLDGRLAVFGGFVGFEGVDTPVPYQFEINTFVEFFDAARFDAANPATAWRALNVANLENSPFNTPLDMSILKSYLIERGFPIENDSDEALRAYIENQCEKGRCQVCDTTSCESCINRCTDAQYYDAFKLYPNNYLLEDGRIYLTREGEWVSARTDDTVFMRRTKFTYFMEVGGTRDAPTVAFAMGPQRPDIITSYGTSFLSPTSGKILIVGGQPTSAGTLAPINAEQPTQFLGGRGSRKLETYHVPAAKTDLGSWTLQENFLGTYYQDDRTMHYAVILPTKQILVVNGANYDFYGAIHYPILMTPKADGGYETQRMSAVVAPRLYHNTALLLPDARVLVLGGNSARATIHTDRDPINPSLPRTGQYKPNLDVTDLDMYFYRDGPMAKGEKGQLTVPTELWGGEIYSPPYLFIDGDRRPEIAGLRSGETAKAKREGVYYELESRGTYTLTLNRLPSSCSVGSSDAVVLIKLPSATHAWDSGQRLIDVPYKAAGNDRVEITAPDREADNVPPGFYMLFYVDCMGVPSEAAMAQFAAAAAR
;
A
#
# COMPACT_ATOMS: atom_id res chain seq x y z
N VAL A 1 -7.55 -14.05 -14.46
CA VAL A 1 -8.99 -14.06 -14.81
C VAL A 1 -9.20 -13.22 -16.05
N ILE A 2 -9.73 -13.82 -17.11
CA ILE A 2 -10.20 -13.13 -18.32
C ILE A 2 -11.73 -13.15 -18.26
N PRO A 3 -12.44 -12.01 -18.32
CA PRO A 3 -13.90 -11.97 -18.30
C PRO A 3 -14.51 -12.72 -19.50
N GLU A 4 -15.74 -13.21 -19.36
CA GLU A 4 -16.52 -13.79 -20.47
C GLU A 4 -16.83 -12.74 -21.56
N ASP A 5 -17.09 -13.19 -22.80
CA ASP A 5 -17.30 -12.36 -24.01
C ASP A 5 -18.48 -11.36 -23.93
N SER A 6 -19.33 -11.44 -22.90
CA SER A 6 -20.42 -10.50 -22.62
C SER A 6 -20.18 -9.59 -21.40
N GLY A 7 -19.02 -9.68 -20.76
CA GLY A 7 -18.61 -8.81 -19.66
C GLY A 7 -18.30 -7.38 -20.11
N ALA A 8 -18.43 -6.38 -19.25
CA ALA A 8 -18.16 -4.96 -19.57
C ALA A 8 -16.67 -4.65 -19.89
N ALA A 9 -15.83 -5.68 -20.02
CA ALA A 9 -14.41 -5.56 -20.27
C ALA A 9 -13.92 -6.47 -21.43
N VAL A 10 -14.74 -6.64 -22.47
CA VAL A 10 -14.33 -7.29 -23.72
C VAL A 10 -13.25 -6.45 -24.43
N ASN A 11 -12.15 -7.10 -24.84
CA ASN A 11 -11.05 -6.58 -25.67
C ASN A 11 -10.24 -5.38 -25.12
N ARG A 12 -10.57 -4.81 -23.95
CA ARG A 12 -9.84 -3.68 -23.32
C ARG A 12 -10.01 -3.64 -21.79
N VAL A 13 -9.92 -4.77 -21.08
CA VAL A 13 -9.69 -4.73 -19.62
C VAL A 13 -8.47 -3.83 -19.41
N LEU A 14 -8.72 -2.66 -18.84
CA LEU A 14 -7.77 -1.76 -18.19
C LEU A 14 -6.34 -1.89 -18.73
N GLY A 15 -5.96 -1.05 -19.70
CA GLY A 15 -4.55 -0.92 -20.10
C GLY A 15 -3.69 -0.27 -19.01
N MET A 16 -3.85 -0.70 -17.74
CA MET A 16 -3.38 0.01 -16.56
C MET A 16 -3.18 -0.96 -15.40
N GLN A 17 -2.00 -0.90 -14.79
CA GLN A 17 -1.64 -1.66 -13.59
C GLN A 17 -2.58 -1.36 -12.40
N ALA A 18 -3.21 -2.38 -11.82
CA ALA A 18 -3.92 -2.25 -10.54
C ALA A 18 -2.91 -2.00 -9.41
N VAL A 19 -3.08 -0.92 -8.64
CA VAL A 19 -2.15 -0.52 -7.56
C VAL A 19 -2.85 -0.51 -6.20
N HIS A 20 -4.15 -0.21 -6.20
CA HIS A 20 -5.00 -0.17 -5.03
C HIS A 20 -6.11 -1.19 -5.20
N ALA A 21 -6.35 -2.00 -4.18
CA ALA A 21 -7.43 -2.97 -4.16
C ALA A 21 -8.08 -3.02 -2.76
N VAL A 22 -9.40 -2.90 -2.71
CA VAL A 22 -10.16 -2.84 -1.45
C VAL A 22 -11.36 -3.76 -1.54
N LEU A 23 -11.50 -4.72 -0.61
CA LEU A 23 -12.69 -5.57 -0.54
C LEU A 23 -13.85 -4.77 0.07
N LEU A 24 -14.98 -4.70 -0.63
CA LEU A 24 -16.17 -3.99 -0.16
C LEU A 24 -17.09 -4.93 0.65
N PRO A 25 -17.95 -4.39 1.53
CA PRO A 25 -18.97 -5.19 2.22
C PRO A 25 -19.92 -5.97 1.29
N SER A 26 -20.04 -5.56 0.03
CA SER A 26 -20.80 -6.27 -1.00
C SER A 26 -20.15 -7.58 -1.48
N GLY A 27 -18.91 -7.86 -1.07
CA GLY A 27 -18.09 -8.97 -1.56
C GLY A 27 -17.33 -8.68 -2.86
N LYS A 28 -17.57 -7.51 -3.47
CA LYS A 28 -16.84 -7.04 -4.66
C LYS A 28 -15.54 -6.32 -4.27
N VAL A 29 -14.63 -6.15 -5.22
CA VAL A 29 -13.34 -5.49 -5.01
C VAL A 29 -13.29 -4.17 -5.78
N LEU A 30 -13.10 -3.06 -5.07
CA LEU A 30 -12.79 -1.76 -5.65
C LEU A 30 -11.31 -1.71 -6.03
N ILE A 31 -11.03 -1.32 -7.27
CA ILE A 31 -9.68 -1.28 -7.83
C ILE A 31 -9.41 0.12 -8.38
N ALA A 32 -8.29 0.72 -7.98
CA ALA A 32 -7.76 1.92 -8.63
C ALA A 32 -6.37 1.62 -9.20
N SER A 33 -6.19 1.95 -10.48
CA SER A 33 -4.92 1.73 -11.18
C SER A 33 -3.91 2.87 -10.97
N GLY A 34 -2.67 2.69 -11.42
CA GLY A 34 -1.67 3.75 -11.41
C GLY A 34 -1.81 4.75 -12.56
N SER A 35 -1.42 6.00 -12.34
CA SER A 35 -1.41 7.08 -13.35
C SER A 35 -0.01 7.39 -13.92
N SER A 36 1.01 6.65 -13.49
CA SER A 36 2.44 6.96 -13.62
C SER A 36 2.99 7.26 -15.04
N TRP A 37 2.29 6.92 -16.12
CA TRP A 37 2.83 6.95 -17.49
C TRP A 37 1.85 7.41 -18.58
N ARG A 38 0.83 8.18 -18.23
CA ARG A 38 -0.26 8.50 -19.16
C ARG A 38 0.08 9.71 -20.04
N ASN A 39 0.80 9.43 -21.12
CA ASN A 39 1.01 10.37 -22.22
C ASN A 39 -0.12 10.22 -23.25
N ARG A 40 -0.61 11.33 -23.80
CA ARG A 40 -1.67 11.34 -24.84
C ARG A 40 -1.18 10.90 -26.21
N ALA A 41 0.13 10.84 -26.42
CA ALA A 41 0.73 10.34 -27.65
C ALA A 41 0.69 8.80 -27.69
N PRO A 42 0.72 8.16 -28.88
CA PRO A 42 1.15 6.77 -28.95
C PRO A 42 2.44 6.64 -28.14
N VAL A 43 2.55 5.58 -27.34
CA VAL A 43 3.70 5.34 -26.47
C VAL A 43 4.96 5.28 -27.33
N ASP A 44 5.59 6.42 -27.57
CA ASP A 44 6.96 6.47 -28.05
C ASP A 44 7.81 5.91 -26.92
N TYR A 45 8.53 4.84 -27.23
CA TYR A 45 9.24 3.97 -26.29
C TYR A 45 10.41 4.69 -25.62
N TYR A 46 10.19 5.72 -24.81
CA TYR A 46 11.19 6.77 -24.57
C TYR A 46 11.70 7.38 -25.89
N PRO A 47 11.97 8.69 -25.93
CA PRO A 47 12.53 9.30 -27.12
C PRO A 47 13.92 8.68 -27.33
N LYS A 48 14.23 8.27 -28.57
CA LYS A 48 15.62 8.31 -29.04
C LYS A 48 16.20 9.64 -28.55
N ASP A 49 17.41 9.65 -28.00
CA ASP A 49 18.22 10.84 -27.72
C ASP A 49 18.12 11.84 -28.88
N ARG A 50 17.09 12.65 -28.87
CA ARG A 50 16.92 13.80 -29.73
C ARG A 50 17.01 14.91 -28.73
N SER A 51 18.09 15.67 -28.82
CA SER A 51 18.27 16.89 -28.08
C SER A 51 17.01 17.74 -28.23
N CYS A 52 16.19 17.70 -27.18
CA CYS A 52 14.93 18.39 -27.18
C CYS A 52 15.21 19.83 -26.82
N LYS A 53 14.88 20.69 -27.78
CA LYS A 53 15.01 22.12 -27.62
C LYS A 53 13.78 22.64 -26.91
N ASP A 54 13.96 23.45 -25.88
CA ASP A 54 12.87 24.21 -25.27
C ASP A 54 12.24 25.18 -26.31
N ASN A 55 11.23 25.94 -25.89
CA ASN A 55 10.62 26.96 -26.76
C ASN A 55 11.60 28.09 -27.18
N SER A 56 12.80 28.14 -26.60
CA SER A 56 13.88 29.09 -26.92
C SER A 56 14.98 28.50 -27.81
N GLY A 57 14.93 27.21 -28.11
CA GLY A 57 15.92 26.54 -28.96
C GLY A 57 17.11 25.91 -28.22
N GLN A 58 17.14 25.93 -26.88
CA GLN A 58 18.22 25.34 -26.06
C GLN A 58 17.94 23.88 -25.74
N GLU A 59 18.97 23.03 -25.86
CA GLU A 59 18.91 21.61 -25.53
C GLU A 59 18.75 21.42 -24.01
N GLU A 60 17.69 20.73 -23.57
CA GLU A 60 17.50 20.34 -22.17
C GLU A 60 17.96 18.90 -21.93
N ASP A 61 18.70 18.67 -20.84
CA ASP A 61 18.96 17.33 -20.29
C ASP A 61 17.67 16.80 -19.61
N GLY A 62 16.94 15.90 -20.27
CA GLY A 62 15.76 15.22 -19.71
C GLY A 62 14.72 14.77 -20.74
N PRO A 63 13.66 14.03 -20.33
CA PRO A 63 12.55 13.69 -21.21
C PRO A 63 11.86 14.98 -21.71
N CYS A 64 11.72 15.10 -23.03
CA CYS A 64 11.27 16.30 -23.72
C CYS A 64 10.02 16.95 -23.09
N PRO A 65 10.06 18.26 -22.75
CA PRO A 65 8.88 18.99 -22.30
C PRO A 65 7.76 18.93 -23.34
N GLY A 66 6.56 18.51 -22.92
CA GLY A 66 5.34 18.60 -23.74
C GLY A 66 4.88 17.33 -24.45
N GLN A 67 5.55 16.19 -24.29
CA GLN A 67 5.02 14.89 -24.76
C GLN A 67 4.13 14.17 -23.72
N GLY A 68 4.08 14.69 -22.49
CA GLY A 68 3.14 14.28 -21.45
C GLY A 68 1.79 14.96 -21.57
N ALA A 69 0.76 14.37 -20.96
CA ALA A 69 -0.58 14.97 -20.96
C ALA A 69 -0.66 16.25 -20.08
N ILE A 70 0.36 16.51 -19.27
CA ILE A 70 0.60 17.76 -18.52
C ILE A 70 1.92 18.36 -19.02
N ARG A 71 1.91 19.66 -19.37
CA ARG A 71 3.13 20.40 -19.72
C ARG A 71 3.80 20.90 -18.46
N ARG A 72 5.10 20.60 -18.31
CA ARG A 72 5.90 20.87 -17.09
C ARG A 72 5.77 22.31 -16.56
N TYR A 73 5.68 23.29 -17.46
CA TYR A 73 5.65 24.72 -17.15
C TYR A 73 4.27 25.35 -17.33
N GLU A 74 3.23 24.56 -17.60
CA GLU A 74 1.85 25.04 -17.62
C GLU A 74 1.10 24.51 -16.40
N ASP A 75 0.27 25.37 -15.83
CA ASP A 75 -0.64 25.01 -14.76
C ASP A 75 -1.73 24.03 -15.27
N PRO A 76 -1.69 22.75 -14.85
CA PRO A 76 -2.59 21.73 -15.36
C PRO A 76 -3.94 21.70 -14.65
N PHE A 77 -4.10 22.46 -13.56
CA PHE A 77 -5.26 22.39 -12.68
C PHE A 77 -6.28 23.51 -12.93
N ARG A 78 -6.08 24.28 -14.00
CA ARG A 78 -7.07 25.26 -14.47
C ARG A 78 -8.37 24.57 -14.91
N LYS A 79 -9.52 25.18 -14.61
CA LYS A 79 -10.85 24.62 -14.94
C LYS A 79 -11.05 24.32 -16.43
N ASP A 80 -10.43 25.07 -17.35
CA ASP A 80 -10.48 24.80 -18.80
C ASP A 80 -9.76 23.51 -19.20
N LYS A 81 -8.89 22.96 -18.33
CA LYS A 81 -8.17 21.69 -18.52
C LYS A 81 -8.83 20.49 -17.85
N LEU A 82 -9.94 20.68 -17.13
CA LEU A 82 -10.58 19.62 -16.32
C LEU A 82 -10.88 18.34 -17.12
N ASN A 83 -11.51 18.45 -18.29
CA ASN A 83 -11.81 17.29 -19.12
C ASN A 83 -10.54 16.57 -19.60
N ASP A 84 -9.47 17.33 -19.78
CA ASP A 84 -8.21 16.78 -20.23
C ASP A 84 -7.50 16.02 -19.13
N TYR A 85 -7.47 16.59 -17.93
CA TYR A 85 -7.02 15.97 -16.70
C TYR A 85 -7.81 14.70 -16.36
N TYR A 86 -9.14 14.76 -16.41
CA TYR A 86 -9.99 13.63 -16.02
C TYR A 86 -9.79 12.41 -16.90
N LYS A 87 -9.61 12.59 -18.22
CA LYS A 87 -9.26 11.49 -19.14
C LYS A 87 -7.95 10.81 -18.79
N ILE A 88 -7.01 11.55 -18.18
CA ILE A 88 -5.74 11.00 -17.73
C ILE A 88 -5.97 10.16 -16.50
N ILE A 89 -6.74 10.57 -15.51
CA ILE A 89 -6.78 9.85 -14.24
C ILE A 89 -7.91 8.82 -14.14
N ASN A 90 -8.95 8.87 -14.99
CA ASN A 90 -10.11 8.02 -14.82
C ASN A 90 -9.84 6.52 -15.07
N ASN A 91 -9.70 5.75 -13.98
CA ASN A 91 -9.15 4.39 -13.99
C ASN A 91 -9.66 3.48 -12.87
N VAL A 92 -10.84 3.77 -12.35
CA VAL A 92 -11.40 2.96 -11.28
C VAL A 92 -12.25 1.83 -11.86
N ALA A 93 -12.20 0.67 -11.23
CA ALA A 93 -13.01 -0.47 -11.58
C ALA A 93 -13.56 -1.18 -10.34
N ILE A 94 -14.63 -1.93 -10.55
CA ILE A 94 -15.14 -2.94 -9.63
C ILE A 94 -14.88 -4.30 -10.24
N TYR A 95 -14.29 -5.20 -9.47
CA TYR A 95 -14.26 -6.63 -9.77
C TYR A 95 -15.32 -7.34 -8.94
N ASP A 96 -16.18 -8.11 -9.61
CA ASP A 96 -17.15 -8.99 -8.98
C ASP A 96 -16.60 -10.42 -9.02
N PRO A 97 -16.13 -10.98 -7.88
CA PRO A 97 -15.57 -12.32 -7.83
C PRO A 97 -16.61 -13.42 -8.12
N ALA A 98 -17.87 -13.21 -7.79
CA ALA A 98 -18.93 -14.19 -7.99
C ALA A 98 -19.29 -14.30 -9.48
N ALA A 99 -19.36 -13.17 -10.17
CA ALA A 99 -19.58 -13.12 -11.62
C ALA A 99 -18.27 -13.21 -12.44
N ASN A 100 -17.11 -13.27 -11.77
CA ASN A 100 -15.79 -13.29 -12.39
C ASN A 100 -15.60 -12.16 -13.43
N THR A 101 -16.14 -10.97 -13.16
CA THR A 101 -16.29 -9.88 -14.14
C THR A 101 -15.76 -8.55 -13.60
N PHE A 102 -15.12 -7.78 -14.48
CA PHE A 102 -14.68 -6.40 -14.18
C PHE A 102 -15.61 -5.38 -14.82
N PHE A 103 -15.89 -4.30 -14.09
CA PHE A 103 -16.67 -3.16 -14.52
C PHE A 103 -15.87 -1.88 -14.34
N ARG A 104 -15.76 -1.06 -15.38
CA ARG A 104 -15.21 0.30 -15.20
C ARG A 104 -16.26 1.17 -14.53
N ILE A 105 -15.81 2.01 -13.60
CA ILE A 105 -16.67 2.98 -12.91
C ILE A 105 -16.08 4.38 -13.04
N PRO A 106 -16.87 5.45 -12.85
CA PRO A 106 -16.33 6.80 -12.81
C PRO A 106 -15.32 6.98 -11.69
N HIS A 107 -14.20 7.63 -11.98
CA HIS A 107 -13.30 8.20 -11.00
C HIS A 107 -13.96 9.40 -10.29
N PRO A 108 -13.59 9.72 -9.03
CA PRO A 108 -14.12 10.90 -8.36
C PRO A 108 -13.91 12.17 -9.20
N THR A 109 -14.85 13.10 -9.11
CA THR A 109 -14.85 14.36 -9.84
C THR A 109 -14.12 15.43 -9.01
N PRO A 110 -13.12 16.12 -9.59
CA PRO A 110 -12.44 17.22 -8.94
C PRO A 110 -13.41 18.30 -8.45
N VAL A 111 -13.16 18.83 -7.25
CA VAL A 111 -13.87 19.99 -6.70
C VAL A 111 -13.15 21.28 -7.08
N THR A 112 -13.81 22.43 -6.90
CA THR A 112 -13.13 23.73 -7.05
C THR A 112 -12.05 23.85 -5.97
N ASP A 113 -10.88 24.37 -6.35
CA ASP A 113 -9.82 24.68 -5.41
C ASP A 113 -10.26 25.83 -4.49
N PRO A 114 -10.27 25.64 -3.15
CA PRO A 114 -10.68 26.68 -2.22
C PRO A 114 -9.73 27.88 -2.18
N GLU A 115 -8.47 27.69 -2.57
CA GLU A 115 -7.45 28.75 -2.60
C GLU A 115 -7.49 29.51 -3.93
N ARG A 116 -8.10 28.94 -4.99
CA ARG A 116 -8.13 29.55 -6.33
C ARG A 116 -9.36 29.14 -7.16
N GLU A 117 -10.33 30.05 -7.27
CA GLU A 117 -11.61 29.76 -7.95
C GLU A 117 -11.47 29.36 -9.44
N SER A 118 -10.43 29.84 -10.15
CA SER A 118 -10.18 29.44 -11.54
C SER A 118 -9.69 27.98 -11.70
N HIS A 119 -9.49 27.27 -10.59
CA HIS A 119 -8.82 25.98 -10.53
C HIS A 119 -9.71 24.89 -9.93
N PHE A 120 -9.34 23.65 -10.22
CA PHE A 120 -9.87 22.48 -9.53
C PHE A 120 -8.78 21.87 -8.65
N ALA A 121 -9.17 21.31 -7.51
CA ALA A 121 -8.26 20.53 -6.69
C ALA A 121 -8.03 19.16 -7.32
N PRO A 122 -6.77 18.73 -7.57
CA PRO A 122 -6.48 17.41 -8.12
C PRO A 122 -6.92 16.30 -7.17
N ASN A 123 -7.25 15.13 -7.72
CA ASN A 123 -7.84 14.01 -6.98
C ASN A 123 -7.41 12.62 -7.45
N ASP A 124 -6.26 12.50 -8.12
CA ASP A 124 -5.74 11.22 -8.59
C ASP A 124 -5.50 10.23 -7.44
N LEU A 125 -6.25 9.13 -7.46
CA LEU A 125 -6.22 8.12 -6.41
C LEU A 125 -4.91 7.31 -6.37
N PHE A 126 -4.07 7.40 -7.40
CA PHE A 126 -2.77 6.73 -7.37
C PHE A 126 -1.94 7.24 -6.19
N CYS A 127 -1.38 6.30 -5.41
CA CYS A 127 -0.57 6.58 -4.22
C CYS A 127 -1.34 7.14 -3.02
N THR A 128 -2.66 6.91 -2.96
CA THR A 128 -3.49 7.19 -1.78
C THR A 128 -3.20 6.24 -0.62
N GLY A 129 -3.57 6.67 0.59
CA GLY A 129 -3.95 5.76 1.67
C GLY A 129 -5.46 5.50 1.59
N HIS A 130 -5.91 4.28 1.88
CA HIS A 130 -7.34 3.96 1.90
C HIS A 130 -7.70 2.94 2.98
N LEU A 131 -8.84 3.12 3.64
CA LEU A 131 -9.33 2.25 4.70
C LEU A 131 -10.84 2.40 4.88
N HIS A 132 -11.50 1.34 5.33
CA HIS A 132 -12.93 1.34 5.64
C HIS A 132 -13.26 2.21 6.86
N LEU A 133 -14.29 3.03 6.71
CA LEU A 133 -15.02 3.68 7.78
C LEU A 133 -15.91 2.67 8.53
N PRO A 134 -16.45 3.02 9.72
CA PRO A 134 -17.34 2.15 10.49
C PRO A 134 -18.56 1.61 9.73
N ASP A 135 -19.07 2.37 8.76
CA ASP A 135 -20.22 2.03 7.90
C ASP A 135 -19.84 1.23 6.65
N GLY A 136 -18.55 0.89 6.49
CA GLY A 136 -18.01 0.12 5.39
C GLY A 136 -17.66 0.94 4.14
N ASN A 137 -17.98 2.24 4.14
CA ASN A 137 -17.51 3.14 3.09
C ASN A 137 -15.99 3.26 3.15
N VAL A 138 -15.34 3.57 2.02
CA VAL A 138 -13.87 3.62 1.96
C VAL A 138 -13.41 5.06 1.86
N LEU A 139 -12.65 5.54 2.86
CA LEU A 139 -12.00 6.85 2.78
C LEU A 139 -10.69 6.73 2.02
N PHE A 140 -10.49 7.57 1.01
CA PHE A 140 -9.23 7.76 0.30
C PHE A 140 -8.61 9.09 0.74
N THR A 141 -7.36 9.04 1.19
CA THR A 141 -6.58 10.19 1.65
C THR A 141 -5.31 10.36 0.84
N GLY A 142 -5.03 11.60 0.44
CA GLY A 142 -3.85 11.91 -0.35
C GLY A 142 -3.94 11.38 -1.77
N GLY A 143 -2.81 11.01 -2.34
CA GLY A 143 -2.69 10.61 -3.74
C GLY A 143 -1.78 11.54 -4.52
N THR A 144 -1.75 11.36 -5.83
CA THR A 144 -0.78 12.04 -6.69
C THR A 144 -1.31 13.41 -7.09
N GLU A 145 -0.73 14.47 -6.53
CA GLU A 145 -0.97 15.81 -7.06
C GLU A 145 -0.22 15.98 -8.38
N TYR A 146 1.07 15.65 -8.40
CA TYR A 146 1.92 15.83 -9.57
C TYR A 146 3.00 14.76 -9.66
N TYR A 147 3.10 14.04 -10.78
CA TYR A 147 3.97 12.85 -10.88
C TYR A 147 5.42 13.17 -11.30
N TYR A 148 5.65 13.98 -12.33
CA TYR A 148 7.00 14.21 -12.85
C TYR A 148 7.25 15.67 -13.24
N PRO A 149 8.37 16.29 -12.80
CA PRO A 149 9.46 15.70 -12.01
C PRO A 149 9.29 15.75 -10.48
N TYR A 150 8.16 16.26 -9.97
CA TYR A 150 8.08 16.76 -8.58
C TYR A 150 7.43 15.82 -7.54
N ARG A 151 6.74 14.75 -7.96
CA ARG A 151 6.17 13.69 -7.08
C ARG A 151 5.56 14.22 -5.77
N THR A 152 4.48 14.99 -5.90
CA THR A 152 3.85 15.69 -4.77
C THR A 152 2.50 15.08 -4.38
N GLY A 153 2.10 15.33 -3.13
CA GLY A 153 0.88 14.77 -2.53
C GLY A 153 -0.30 15.71 -2.55
N LEU A 154 -1.49 15.22 -2.88
CA LEU A 154 -2.71 16.04 -2.90
C LEU A 154 -3.35 16.17 -1.51
N LYS A 155 -4.14 17.25 -1.30
CA LYS A 155 -4.90 17.51 -0.06
C LYS A 155 -6.33 16.96 -0.10
N SER A 156 -6.90 16.76 -1.28
CA SER A 156 -8.30 16.38 -1.44
C SER A 156 -8.54 14.94 -0.97
N THR A 157 -9.74 14.68 -0.43
CA THR A 157 -10.12 13.35 0.07
C THR A 157 -11.50 12.99 -0.41
N TYR A 158 -11.74 11.68 -0.61
CA TYR A 158 -13.00 11.18 -1.12
C TYR A 158 -13.41 9.91 -0.38
N ILE A 159 -14.71 9.75 -0.21
CA ILE A 159 -15.34 8.54 0.30
C ILE A 159 -15.99 7.79 -0.87
N PHE A 160 -15.74 6.50 -0.97
CA PHE A 160 -16.46 5.58 -1.83
C PHE A 160 -17.68 4.99 -1.10
N ASP A 161 -18.87 5.22 -1.64
CA ASP A 161 -20.14 4.71 -1.13
C ASP A 161 -20.45 3.32 -1.72
N TRP A 162 -20.20 2.28 -0.91
CA TRP A 162 -20.43 0.89 -1.34
C TRP A 162 -21.92 0.55 -1.44
N LYS A 163 -22.80 1.21 -0.68
CA LYS A 163 -24.25 0.97 -0.76
C LYS A 163 -24.80 1.52 -2.06
N ARG A 164 -24.30 2.67 -2.51
CA ARG A 164 -24.62 3.22 -3.84
C ARG A 164 -24.08 2.34 -4.96
N GLU A 165 -22.87 1.80 -4.83
CA GLU A 165 -22.31 0.83 -5.80
C GLU A 165 -23.28 -0.34 -6.04
N MET A 166 -23.89 -0.89 -4.99
CA MET A 166 -24.81 -2.02 -5.11
C MET A 166 -26.12 -1.70 -5.84
N GLN A 167 -26.49 -0.42 -5.93
CA GLN A 167 -27.71 0.03 -6.61
C GLN A 167 -27.49 0.27 -8.11
N VAL A 168 -26.25 0.12 -8.60
CA VAL A 168 -25.87 0.43 -9.98
C VAL A 168 -25.61 -0.86 -10.76
N ASP A 169 -26.32 -1.04 -11.87
CA ASP A 169 -25.93 -2.02 -12.89
C ASP A 169 -24.85 -1.42 -13.80
N TRP A 170 -23.59 -1.71 -13.47
CA TRP A 170 -22.44 -1.18 -14.21
C TRP A 170 -22.38 -1.60 -15.68
N ARG A 171 -23.14 -2.62 -16.11
CA ARG A 171 -23.24 -2.99 -17.54
C ARG A 171 -23.86 -1.87 -18.36
N GLN A 172 -24.63 -0.98 -17.74
CA GLN A 172 -25.30 0.15 -18.37
C GLN A 172 -24.39 1.38 -18.49
N PHE A 173 -23.26 1.42 -17.79
CA PHE A 173 -22.33 2.53 -17.88
C PHE A 173 -21.48 2.41 -19.17
N LYS A 174 -21.77 3.25 -20.17
CA LYS A 174 -21.13 3.18 -21.50
C LYS A 174 -20.07 4.26 -21.75
N ASP A 175 -20.19 5.45 -21.16
CA ASP A 175 -19.29 6.58 -21.43
C ASP A 175 -18.43 6.92 -20.22
N TRP A 176 -17.34 6.17 -20.08
CA TRP A 176 -16.34 6.38 -19.04
C TRP A 176 -15.41 7.58 -19.33
N SER A 177 -15.44 8.20 -20.51
CA SER A 177 -14.51 9.30 -20.80
C SER A 177 -14.92 10.63 -20.19
N LYS A 178 -16.17 10.73 -19.72
CA LYS A 178 -16.79 11.97 -19.24
C LYS A 178 -16.77 12.07 -17.73
N VAL A 179 -16.48 13.28 -17.27
CA VAL A 179 -16.68 13.69 -15.86
C VAL A 179 -18.15 13.48 -15.49
N GLN A 180 -18.38 12.76 -14.40
CA GLN A 180 -19.73 12.52 -13.89
C GLN A 180 -20.10 13.53 -12.81
N ALA A 181 -21.31 14.06 -12.85
CA ALA A 181 -21.80 14.96 -11.81
C ALA A 181 -22.11 14.19 -10.51
N PRO A 182 -21.90 14.79 -9.31
CA PRO A 182 -22.20 14.15 -8.02
C PRO A 182 -23.62 13.58 -7.82
N GLY A 183 -24.61 14.10 -8.57
CA GLY A 183 -25.99 13.59 -8.57
C GLY A 183 -26.29 12.49 -9.60
N SER A 184 -25.33 12.10 -10.45
CA SER A 184 -25.53 11.05 -11.46
C SER A 184 -25.76 9.68 -10.79
N GLN A 185 -26.69 8.87 -11.30
CA GLN A 185 -26.92 7.51 -10.77
C GLN A 185 -25.64 6.65 -10.75
N PHE A 186 -24.69 6.91 -11.67
CA PHE A 186 -23.44 6.17 -11.79
C PHE A 186 -22.29 6.71 -10.93
N TYR A 187 -22.53 7.68 -10.03
CA TYR A 187 -21.47 8.36 -9.28
C TYR A 187 -21.42 7.94 -7.80
N PRO A 188 -20.54 6.99 -7.40
CA PRO A 188 -20.50 6.44 -6.05
C PRO A 188 -19.56 7.18 -5.09
N TRP A 189 -19.20 8.43 -5.39
CA TRP A 189 -18.18 9.17 -4.63
C TRP A 189 -18.77 10.34 -3.87
N ILE A 190 -18.19 10.63 -2.71
CA ILE A 190 -18.52 11.77 -1.87
C ILE A 190 -17.23 12.52 -1.58
N PHE A 191 -17.17 13.82 -1.85
CA PHE A 191 -16.01 14.62 -1.44
C PHE A 191 -16.01 14.73 0.09
N SER A 192 -14.90 14.34 0.72
CA SER A 192 -14.81 14.26 2.19
C SER A 192 -14.00 15.39 2.82
N GLY A 193 -13.60 16.39 2.04
CA GLY A 193 -12.88 17.56 2.53
C GLY A 193 -11.41 17.60 2.12
N PHE A 194 -10.72 18.61 2.63
CA PHE A 194 -9.29 18.78 2.43
C PHE A 194 -8.55 18.47 3.73
N MET A 195 -7.51 17.66 3.63
CA MET A 195 -6.49 17.57 4.68
C MET A 195 -5.78 18.90 4.82
N LYS A 196 -5.23 19.15 6.01
CA LYS A 196 -4.46 20.36 6.31
C LYS A 196 -3.22 20.46 5.42
N ARG A 197 -2.59 19.32 5.12
CA ARG A 197 -1.43 19.23 4.23
C ARG A 197 -1.54 18.11 3.22
N GLY A 198 -0.88 18.27 2.07
CA GLY A 198 -0.85 17.26 1.01
C GLY A 198 -0.17 15.96 1.46
N ARG A 199 -0.59 14.81 0.90
CA ARG A 199 0.03 13.51 1.20
C ARG A 199 0.15 12.62 -0.03
N TRP A 200 1.37 12.22 -0.37
CA TRP A 200 1.67 11.16 -1.34
C TRP A 200 2.19 9.94 -0.59
N TYR A 201 1.56 8.77 -0.71
CA TYR A 201 1.80 7.57 0.13
C TYR A 201 1.52 7.72 1.64
N PRO A 202 0.35 8.23 2.07
CA PRO A 202 -0.02 8.20 3.48
C PRO A 202 -0.47 6.80 3.94
N HIS A 203 -0.43 6.57 5.25
CA HIS A 203 -1.05 5.40 5.90
C HIS A 203 -2.11 5.81 6.91
N MET A 204 -3.07 4.92 7.19
CA MET A 204 -4.15 5.18 8.14
C MET A 204 -4.28 4.07 9.19
N VAL A 205 -4.59 4.47 10.43
CA VAL A 205 -4.87 3.56 11.55
C VAL A 205 -6.32 3.78 12.01
N PRO A 206 -7.15 2.72 12.10
CA PRO A 206 -8.47 2.84 12.69
C PRO A 206 -8.40 2.89 14.21
N LEU A 207 -9.11 3.81 14.83
CA LEU A 207 -9.23 3.93 16.29
C LEU A 207 -10.51 3.25 16.80
N LEU A 208 -10.52 2.85 18.08
CA LEU A 208 -11.67 2.16 18.70
C LEU A 208 -12.94 3.01 18.74
N ASP A 209 -12.78 4.32 18.78
CA ASP A 209 -13.88 5.28 18.76
C ASP A 209 -14.43 5.57 17.34
N GLY A 210 -13.88 4.92 16.32
CA GLY A 210 -14.32 5.04 14.93
C GLY A 210 -13.69 6.17 14.13
N ARG A 211 -12.79 6.96 14.73
CA ARG A 211 -11.93 7.88 13.96
C ARG A 211 -10.84 7.11 13.21
N LEU A 212 -10.33 7.71 12.14
CA LEU A 212 -9.09 7.27 11.49
C LEU A 212 -7.98 8.28 11.77
N ALA A 213 -6.78 7.82 12.13
CA ALA A 213 -5.57 8.64 12.21
C ALA A 213 -4.73 8.47 10.94
N VAL A 214 -4.25 9.56 10.36
CA VAL A 214 -3.53 9.61 9.08
C VAL A 214 -2.09 10.09 9.30
N PHE A 215 -1.13 9.36 8.72
CA PHE A 215 0.31 9.53 8.96
C PHE A 215 1.10 9.66 7.67
N GLY A 216 2.19 10.43 7.75
CA GLY A 216 3.22 10.52 6.72
C GLY A 216 2.70 10.98 5.36
N GLY A 217 3.49 10.68 4.35
CA GLY A 217 3.31 11.11 2.98
C GLY A 217 4.08 12.38 2.66
N PHE A 218 4.48 12.52 1.40
CA PHE A 218 5.10 13.75 0.91
C PHE A 218 4.06 14.85 0.70
N VAL A 219 4.49 16.09 0.93
CA VAL A 219 3.66 17.27 0.82
C VAL A 219 3.42 17.66 -0.64
N GLY A 220 2.34 18.42 -0.86
CA GLY A 220 1.98 19.10 -2.11
C GLY A 220 2.78 20.39 -2.39
N PHE A 221 2.42 21.13 -3.44
CA PHE A 221 2.97 22.46 -3.78
C PHE A 221 2.42 23.61 -2.91
N GLU A 222 2.21 23.40 -1.62
CA GLU A 222 1.45 24.32 -0.76
C GLU A 222 1.86 25.80 -0.89
N GLY A 223 0.95 26.63 -1.42
CA GLY A 223 1.13 28.08 -1.49
C GLY A 223 2.11 28.59 -2.55
N VAL A 224 2.45 27.81 -3.58
CA VAL A 224 3.27 28.28 -4.71
C VAL A 224 2.50 28.31 -6.04
N ASP A 225 2.61 29.42 -6.77
CA ASP A 225 1.91 29.67 -8.05
C ASP A 225 2.40 28.79 -9.21
N THR A 226 3.58 28.19 -9.05
CA THR A 226 4.21 27.29 -10.02
C THR A 226 4.77 26.07 -9.31
N PRO A 227 4.89 24.91 -9.98
CA PRO A 227 5.66 23.77 -9.52
C PRO A 227 7.14 24.14 -9.29
N VAL A 228 7.45 24.80 -8.17
CA VAL A 228 8.82 25.06 -7.76
C VAL A 228 9.42 23.69 -7.40
N PRO A 229 10.62 23.33 -7.90
CA PRO A 229 11.31 22.12 -7.50
C PRO A 229 11.61 22.22 -6.00
N TYR A 230 10.76 21.59 -5.23
CA TYR A 230 11.04 21.29 -3.84
C TYR A 230 10.70 19.83 -3.62
N GLN A 231 11.72 18.98 -3.78
CA GLN A 231 11.55 17.54 -3.68
C GLN A 231 11.54 17.11 -2.21
N PHE A 232 10.45 16.44 -1.81
CA PHE A 232 10.34 15.61 -0.61
C PHE A 232 10.26 16.30 0.76
N GLU A 233 9.45 17.36 0.88
CA GLU A 233 9.00 17.77 2.21
C GLU A 233 8.16 16.66 2.85
N ILE A 234 8.45 16.34 4.12
CA ILE A 234 7.72 15.32 4.86
C ILE A 234 6.61 15.98 5.65
N ASN A 235 5.42 15.38 5.59
CA ASN A 235 4.27 15.87 6.32
C ASN A 235 4.40 15.55 7.83
N THR A 236 4.68 16.58 8.63
CA THR A 236 4.78 16.50 10.10
C THR A 236 3.42 16.52 10.81
N PHE A 237 2.30 16.53 10.07
CA PHE A 237 0.99 16.51 10.69
C PHE A 237 0.50 15.08 10.91
N VAL A 238 -0.11 14.86 12.07
CA VAL A 238 -1.05 13.75 12.27
C VAL A 238 -2.46 14.32 12.14
N GLU A 239 -3.28 13.69 11.32
CA GLU A 239 -4.65 14.13 11.06
C GLU A 239 -5.66 13.06 11.46
N PHE A 240 -6.82 13.49 11.93
CA PHE A 240 -7.92 12.62 12.34
C PHE A 240 -9.14 12.89 11.47
N PHE A 241 -9.73 11.83 10.94
CA PHE A 241 -11.03 11.85 10.29
C PHE A 241 -12.08 11.22 11.21
N ASP A 242 -13.11 11.98 11.57
CA ASP A 242 -14.23 11.52 12.40
C ASP A 242 -15.49 11.30 11.55
N ALA A 243 -15.74 10.03 11.21
CA ALA A 243 -16.90 9.62 10.43
C ALA A 243 -18.24 9.98 11.10
N ALA A 244 -18.30 10.06 12.44
CA ALA A 244 -19.53 10.40 13.15
C ALA A 244 -19.91 11.89 13.01
N ARG A 245 -18.97 12.72 12.57
CA ARG A 245 -19.15 14.17 12.35
C ARG A 245 -19.13 14.55 10.87
N PHE A 246 -19.03 13.56 10.00
CA PHE A 246 -18.98 13.78 8.57
C PHE A 246 -20.35 14.24 8.05
N ASP A 247 -20.36 15.44 7.48
CA ASP A 247 -21.46 16.01 6.73
C ASP A 247 -20.93 16.40 5.34
N ALA A 248 -21.52 15.84 4.28
CA ALA A 248 -21.10 16.13 2.91
C ALA A 248 -21.28 17.61 2.53
N ALA A 249 -22.18 18.34 3.18
CA ALA A 249 -22.34 19.78 2.98
C ALA A 249 -21.24 20.59 3.69
N ASN A 250 -20.68 20.07 4.79
CA ASN A 250 -19.68 20.74 5.62
C ASN A 250 -18.52 19.79 5.97
N PRO A 251 -17.80 19.22 5.00
CA PRO A 251 -16.88 18.09 5.23
C PRO A 251 -15.74 18.40 6.20
N ALA A 252 -15.37 19.68 6.35
CA ALA A 252 -14.33 20.12 7.27
C ALA A 252 -14.63 19.82 8.75
N THR A 253 -15.90 19.62 9.14
CA THR A 253 -16.27 19.30 10.53
C THR A 253 -15.68 17.98 11.01
N ALA A 254 -15.43 17.05 10.08
CA ALA A 254 -14.86 15.72 10.35
C ALA A 254 -13.33 15.72 10.55
N TRP A 255 -12.61 16.78 10.18
CA TRP A 255 -11.15 16.80 10.18
C TRP A 255 -10.56 17.53 11.37
N ARG A 256 -9.51 16.96 11.98
CA ARG A 256 -8.64 17.64 12.95
C ARG A 256 -7.19 17.36 12.61
N ALA A 257 -6.33 18.36 12.75
CA ALA A 257 -4.92 18.26 12.36
C ALA A 257 -4.02 18.77 13.49
N LEU A 258 -2.95 18.02 13.79
CA LEU A 258 -1.96 18.37 14.80
C LEU A 258 -0.58 18.37 14.14
N ASN A 259 0.14 19.49 14.21
CA ASN A 259 1.55 19.50 13.82
C ASN A 259 2.36 18.89 14.96
N VAL A 260 3.03 17.78 14.69
CA VAL A 260 3.78 17.04 15.70
C VAL A 260 5.29 17.27 15.65
N ALA A 261 5.76 18.19 14.79
CA ALA A 261 7.19 18.41 14.56
C ALA A 261 7.99 18.65 15.85
N ASN A 262 7.44 19.45 16.77
CA ASN A 262 8.14 19.94 17.95
C ASN A 262 7.71 19.25 19.26
N LEU A 263 6.91 18.19 19.20
CA LEU A 263 6.49 17.47 20.41
C LEU A 263 7.67 16.67 20.99
N GLU A 264 7.71 16.52 22.31
CA GLU A 264 8.71 15.68 22.97
C GLU A 264 8.69 14.26 22.40
N ASN A 265 9.86 13.69 22.13
CA ASN A 265 10.07 12.36 21.52
C ASN A 265 9.41 12.18 20.14
N SER A 266 9.05 13.26 19.46
CA SER A 266 8.56 13.18 18.09
C SER A 266 9.65 12.61 17.18
N PRO A 267 9.32 11.74 16.22
CA PRO A 267 10.29 11.29 15.23
C PRO A 267 10.96 12.48 14.53
N PHE A 268 10.17 13.52 14.24
CA PHE A 268 10.58 14.71 13.49
C PHE A 268 11.57 15.62 14.23
N ASN A 269 11.84 15.38 15.51
CA ASN A 269 12.90 16.05 16.26
C ASN A 269 13.86 15.06 16.96
N THR A 270 13.75 13.76 16.64
CA THR A 270 14.68 12.74 17.12
C THR A 270 15.93 12.76 16.23
N PRO A 271 17.12 13.12 16.75
CA PRO A 271 18.33 13.18 15.94
C PRO A 271 18.76 11.77 15.51
N LEU A 272 19.15 11.64 14.26
CA LEU A 272 19.68 10.40 13.70
C LEU A 272 21.12 10.17 14.16
N ASP A 273 21.51 8.90 14.22
CA ASP A 273 22.92 8.53 14.39
C ASP A 273 23.66 8.72 13.05
N MET A 274 24.30 9.88 12.92
CA MET A 274 25.02 10.26 11.70
C MET A 274 26.23 9.38 11.42
N SER A 275 26.76 8.64 12.41
CA SER A 275 27.85 7.69 12.19
C SER A 275 27.45 6.57 11.23
N ILE A 276 26.19 6.11 11.29
CA ILE A 276 25.65 5.08 10.40
C ILE A 276 25.64 5.57 8.94
N LEU A 277 25.22 6.82 8.72
CA LEU A 277 25.22 7.42 7.39
C LEU A 277 26.66 7.58 6.88
N LYS A 278 27.56 8.09 7.72
CA LYS A 278 28.96 8.33 7.39
C LYS A 278 29.68 7.06 6.96
N SER A 279 29.56 5.97 7.73
CA SER A 279 30.15 4.67 7.38
C SER A 279 29.65 4.16 6.04
N TYR A 280 28.35 4.30 5.75
CA TYR A 280 27.77 3.92 4.46
C TYR A 280 28.34 4.74 3.30
N LEU A 281 28.52 6.05 3.48
CA LEU A 281 29.06 6.92 2.43
C LEU A 281 30.52 6.59 2.11
N ILE A 282 31.32 6.34 3.14
CA ILE A 282 32.73 5.92 3.00
C ILE A 282 32.83 4.56 2.29
N GLU A 283 32.04 3.57 2.73
CA GLU A 283 32.00 2.23 2.11
C GLU A 283 31.68 2.29 0.61
N ARG A 284 30.83 3.24 0.20
CA ARG A 284 30.41 3.43 -1.19
C ARG A 284 31.29 4.40 -1.99
N GLY A 285 32.40 4.86 -1.42
CA GLY A 285 33.38 5.70 -2.10
C GLY A 285 32.89 7.12 -2.40
N PHE A 286 31.95 7.66 -1.63
CA PHE A 286 31.54 9.05 -1.77
C PHE A 286 32.65 10.01 -1.29
N PRO A 287 32.82 11.18 -1.93
CA PRO A 287 33.92 12.08 -1.68
C PRO A 287 33.69 12.92 -0.40
N ILE A 288 33.84 12.30 0.76
CA ILE A 288 33.89 13.01 2.05
C ILE A 288 35.37 13.22 2.37
N GLU A 289 35.81 14.48 2.36
CA GLU A 289 37.23 14.87 2.38
C GLU A 289 38.00 14.43 3.65
N ASN A 290 37.28 14.10 4.73
CA ASN A 290 37.82 13.49 5.95
C ASN A 290 36.69 12.86 6.81
N ASP A 291 37.07 12.09 7.84
CA ASP A 291 36.13 11.47 8.78
C ASP A 291 35.63 12.47 9.86
N SER A 292 35.28 13.71 9.50
CA SER A 292 34.71 14.71 10.44
C SER A 292 33.20 14.93 10.22
N ASP A 293 32.50 15.34 11.26
CA ASP A 293 31.06 15.63 11.19
C ASP A 293 30.78 16.91 10.38
N GLU A 294 31.74 17.84 10.37
CA GLU A 294 31.71 19.05 9.53
C GLU A 294 31.79 18.70 8.04
N ALA A 295 32.64 17.74 7.64
CA ALA A 295 32.72 17.30 6.25
C ALA A 295 31.43 16.59 5.80
N LEU A 296 30.82 15.79 6.68
CA LEU A 296 29.51 15.19 6.41
C LEU A 296 28.41 16.26 6.24
N ARG A 297 28.40 17.28 7.10
CA ARG A 297 27.48 18.41 7.00
C ARG A 297 27.66 19.20 5.71
N ALA A 298 28.89 19.59 5.39
CA ALA A 298 29.21 20.30 4.15
C ALA A 298 28.81 19.49 2.92
N TYR A 299 28.99 18.16 2.96
CA TYR A 299 28.54 17.26 1.90
C TYR A 299 27.01 17.28 1.76
N ILE A 300 26.25 17.21 2.85
CA ILE A 300 24.77 17.28 2.82
C ILE A 300 24.29 18.62 2.25
N GLU A 301 24.83 19.73 2.75
CA GLU A 301 24.49 21.09 2.30
C GLU A 301 24.77 21.25 0.80
N ASN A 302 25.96 20.85 0.35
CA ASN A 302 26.32 20.91 -1.07
C ASN A 302 25.40 20.09 -1.98
N GLN A 303 24.86 18.98 -1.47
CA GLN A 303 23.98 18.09 -2.22
C GLN A 303 22.54 18.62 -2.23
N CYS A 304 22.13 19.37 -1.21
CA CYS A 304 20.91 20.18 -1.25
C CYS A 304 21.03 21.33 -2.27
N GLU A 305 22.18 22.00 -2.34
CA GLU A 305 22.47 23.08 -3.30
C GLU A 305 22.49 22.60 -4.76
N LYS A 306 23.27 21.54 -5.07
CA LYS A 306 23.56 21.12 -6.45
C LYS A 306 22.40 20.52 -7.22
N GLY A 307 21.37 19.98 -6.57
CA GLY A 307 20.33 19.19 -7.26
C GLY A 307 18.89 19.39 -6.78
N ARG A 308 18.66 20.07 -5.64
CA ARG A 308 17.34 20.04 -4.97
C ARG A 308 16.65 21.39 -4.83
N CYS A 309 17.39 22.49 -5.00
CA CYS A 309 16.89 23.87 -4.90
C CYS A 309 17.09 24.71 -6.19
N GLN A 310 17.37 24.07 -7.32
CA GLN A 310 17.88 24.72 -8.54
C GLN A 310 16.94 25.73 -9.25
N VAL A 311 15.67 25.87 -8.85
CA VAL A 311 14.76 26.84 -9.50
C VAL A 311 14.03 27.65 -8.43
N CYS A 312 14.73 28.63 -7.87
CA CYS A 312 14.22 29.50 -6.81
C CYS A 312 14.87 30.89 -6.95
N ASP A 313 14.06 31.95 -6.94
CA ASP A 313 14.56 33.32 -6.73
C ASP A 313 15.30 33.38 -5.38
N THR A 314 16.39 34.14 -5.32
CA THR A 314 17.48 34.09 -4.35
C THR A 314 17.09 34.00 -2.86
N THR A 315 15.96 34.56 -2.43
CA THR A 315 15.44 34.45 -1.04
C THR A 315 14.81 33.08 -0.70
N SER A 316 14.34 32.33 -1.70
CA SER A 316 13.75 31.00 -1.52
C SER A 316 14.78 29.86 -1.54
N CYS A 317 16.00 30.13 -1.99
CA CYS A 317 17.07 29.12 -2.06
C CYS A 317 17.67 28.80 -0.68
N GLU A 318 17.99 29.80 0.14
CA GLU A 318 18.53 29.59 1.50
C GLU A 318 17.52 28.84 2.39
N SER A 319 16.25 29.22 2.35
CA SER A 319 15.18 28.51 3.07
C SER A 319 14.92 27.10 2.52
N CYS A 320 15.14 26.85 1.23
CA CYS A 320 15.09 25.52 0.63
C CYS A 320 16.24 24.63 1.12
N ILE A 321 17.47 25.15 1.11
CA ILE A 321 18.66 24.42 1.56
C ILE A 321 18.52 24.06 3.03
N ASN A 322 18.14 25.01 3.89
CA ASN A 322 17.96 24.76 5.33
C ASN A 322 16.91 23.68 5.59
N ARG A 323 15.74 23.76 4.94
CA ARG A 323 14.70 22.73 5.09
C ARG A 323 15.14 21.36 4.56
N CYS A 324 15.89 21.32 3.46
CA CYS A 324 16.45 20.09 2.88
C CYS A 324 17.46 19.45 3.85
N THR A 325 18.34 20.27 4.41
CA THR A 325 19.38 19.89 5.37
C THR A 325 18.76 19.41 6.67
N ASP A 326 17.85 20.18 7.27
CA ASP A 326 17.13 19.82 8.50
C ASP A 326 16.38 18.49 8.35
N ALA A 327 15.75 18.27 7.19
CA ALA A 327 15.11 17.00 6.92
C ALA A 327 16.11 15.84 7.07
N GLN A 328 17.37 15.96 6.66
CA GLN A 328 18.30 14.81 6.73
C GLN A 328 18.83 14.50 8.14
N TYR A 329 18.64 15.38 9.13
CA TYR A 329 19.20 15.21 10.48
C TYR A 329 18.26 14.53 11.48
N TYR A 330 16.96 14.59 11.24
CA TYR A 330 15.95 14.04 12.13
C TYR A 330 15.24 12.85 11.51
N ASP A 331 14.76 11.93 12.35
CA ASP A 331 13.91 10.84 11.88
C ASP A 331 12.56 11.36 11.37
N ALA A 332 11.76 10.53 10.69
CA ALA A 332 10.47 10.98 10.15
C ALA A 332 9.58 9.85 9.63
N PHE A 333 8.26 9.94 9.81
CA PHE A 333 7.34 9.04 9.10
C PHE A 333 7.16 9.48 7.63
N LYS A 334 7.81 8.77 6.71
CA LYS A 334 7.93 9.21 5.32
C LYS A 334 6.80 8.72 4.43
N LEU A 335 6.75 7.44 4.04
CA LEU A 335 5.74 6.91 3.12
C LEU A 335 5.28 5.56 3.63
N TYR A 336 3.97 5.32 3.69
CA TYR A 336 3.40 4.07 4.21
C TYR A 336 4.11 3.51 5.47
N PRO A 337 4.29 4.31 6.54
CA PRO A 337 4.90 3.83 7.77
C PRO A 337 4.10 2.64 8.31
N ASN A 338 4.76 1.59 8.82
CA ASN A 338 4.01 0.56 9.51
C ASN A 338 3.50 1.15 10.82
N ASN A 339 2.19 1.03 11.03
CA ASN A 339 1.58 1.45 12.27
C ASN A 339 0.40 0.58 12.65
N TYR A 340 0.30 0.34 13.95
CA TYR A 340 -0.64 -0.63 14.50
C TYR A 340 -1.23 -0.09 15.79
N LEU A 341 -2.56 -0.06 15.86
CA LEU A 341 -3.23 0.12 17.14
C LEU A 341 -3.01 -1.13 17.99
N LEU A 342 -2.34 -0.96 19.12
CA LEU A 342 -2.07 -1.98 20.13
C LEU A 342 -3.25 -2.13 21.09
N GLU A 343 -3.28 -3.23 21.84
CA GLU A 343 -4.34 -3.55 22.81
C GLU A 343 -4.42 -2.55 23.96
N ASP A 344 -3.30 -1.91 24.33
CA ASP A 344 -3.26 -0.88 25.37
C ASP A 344 -3.65 0.53 24.87
N GLY A 345 -4.16 0.63 23.63
CA GLY A 345 -4.62 1.86 23.01
C GLY A 345 -3.50 2.74 22.42
N ARG A 346 -2.22 2.37 22.57
CA ARG A 346 -1.11 3.03 21.88
C ARG A 346 -1.10 2.67 20.40
N ILE A 347 -0.61 3.58 19.56
CA ILE A 347 -0.27 3.29 18.17
C ILE A 347 1.23 3.04 18.11
N TYR A 348 1.60 1.81 17.80
CA TYR A 348 2.96 1.46 17.46
C TYR A 348 3.32 2.01 16.08
N LEU A 349 4.51 2.58 15.93
CA LEU A 349 4.96 3.26 14.73
C LEU A 349 6.40 2.88 14.39
N THR A 350 6.61 2.44 13.16
CA THR A 350 7.93 2.26 12.57
C THR A 350 8.00 2.91 11.19
N ARG A 351 9.22 3.18 10.76
CA ARG A 351 9.51 4.00 9.60
C ARG A 351 9.75 3.19 8.33
N GLU A 352 8.82 2.33 7.99
CA GLU A 352 8.86 1.62 6.71
C GLU A 352 8.50 2.56 5.56
N GLY A 353 8.85 2.12 4.35
CA GLY A 353 8.49 2.81 3.10
C GLY A 353 9.35 4.03 2.78
N GLU A 354 10.67 3.93 2.95
CA GLU A 354 11.53 4.84 2.19
C GLU A 354 11.46 4.47 0.70
N TRP A 355 11.14 5.46 -0.14
CA TRP A 355 11.18 5.26 -1.58
C TRP A 355 12.62 5.02 -2.03
N VAL A 356 12.86 3.84 -2.58
CA VAL A 356 14.12 3.47 -3.25
C VAL A 356 13.80 3.34 -4.74
N SER A 357 14.35 4.20 -5.58
CA SER A 357 14.47 3.86 -7.00
C SER A 357 15.58 4.65 -7.67
N ALA A 358 16.21 4.00 -8.66
CA ALA A 358 17.25 4.49 -9.54
C ALA A 358 16.87 5.72 -10.41
N ARG A 359 15.80 6.44 -10.07
CA ARG A 359 15.36 7.63 -10.81
C ARG A 359 15.89 8.94 -10.20
N THR A 360 16.56 8.88 -9.03
CA THR A 360 17.19 10.06 -8.43
C THR A 360 18.46 9.69 -7.66
N ASP A 361 19.36 10.66 -7.55
CA ASP A 361 20.64 10.57 -6.83
C ASP A 361 20.45 10.58 -5.29
N ASP A 362 19.19 10.66 -4.83
CA ASP A 362 18.76 10.93 -3.45
C ASP A 362 18.99 9.77 -2.47
N THR A 363 19.38 8.59 -2.98
CA THR A 363 19.61 7.39 -2.16
C THR A 363 20.76 7.54 -1.15
N VAL A 364 21.60 8.54 -1.35
CA VAL A 364 22.71 8.92 -0.48
C VAL A 364 22.23 9.52 0.85
N PHE A 365 20.99 10.05 0.91
CA PHE A 365 20.44 10.75 2.08
C PHE A 365 19.28 9.99 2.74
N MET A 366 19.15 8.70 2.44
CA MET A 366 18.20 7.84 3.13
C MET A 366 18.58 7.73 4.60
N ARG A 367 17.64 8.03 5.51
CA ARG A 367 17.98 8.06 6.93
C ARG A 367 18.03 6.63 7.45
N ARG A 368 19.19 6.22 7.93
CA ARG A 368 19.40 4.87 8.45
C ARG A 368 19.16 4.90 9.96
N THR A 369 18.12 4.24 10.42
CA THR A 369 17.72 4.25 11.83
C THR A 369 17.24 2.86 12.26
N LYS A 370 17.23 2.66 13.58
CA LYS A 370 16.62 1.53 14.26
C LYS A 370 15.47 1.97 15.18
N PHE A 371 15.12 3.25 15.18
CA PHE A 371 14.13 3.79 16.10
C PHE A 371 12.73 3.24 15.82
N THR A 372 12.00 3.04 16.90
CA THR A 372 10.58 2.71 16.89
C THR A 372 9.90 3.66 17.87
N TYR A 373 8.60 3.88 17.69
CA TYR A 373 7.86 4.86 18.47
C TYR A 373 6.52 4.29 18.91
N PHE A 374 6.04 4.79 20.05
CA PHE A 374 4.64 4.71 20.43
C PHE A 374 4.03 6.10 20.34
N MET A 375 2.78 6.17 19.89
CA MET A 375 1.97 7.38 19.96
C MET A 375 0.70 7.10 20.75
N GLU A 376 0.39 7.97 21.68
CA GLU A 376 -0.88 7.99 22.40
C GLU A 376 -1.78 9.06 21.85
N VAL A 377 -3.07 8.74 21.68
CA VAL A 377 -4.10 9.69 21.30
C VAL A 377 -4.93 10.00 22.54
N GLY A 378 -4.94 11.26 22.94
CA GLY A 378 -5.73 11.78 24.07
C GLY A 378 -6.64 12.92 23.66
N GLY A 379 -7.07 13.69 24.65
CA GLY A 379 -7.94 14.85 24.46
C GLY A 379 -9.37 14.48 24.09
N THR A 380 -10.09 15.42 23.49
CA THR A 380 -11.48 15.21 23.03
C THR A 380 -11.52 15.02 21.52
N ARG A 381 -12.67 14.65 20.96
CA ARG A 381 -12.88 14.62 19.50
C ARG A 381 -12.68 16.01 18.86
N ASP A 382 -12.99 17.09 19.59
CA ASP A 382 -12.82 18.47 19.11
C ASP A 382 -11.39 18.97 19.20
N ALA A 383 -10.68 18.56 20.24
CA ALA A 383 -9.31 18.94 20.53
C ALA A 383 -8.49 17.69 20.87
N PRO A 384 -8.17 16.84 19.87
CA PRO A 384 -7.34 15.67 20.11
C PRO A 384 -5.94 16.12 20.52
N THR A 385 -5.30 15.34 21.38
CA THR A 385 -3.88 15.51 21.71
C THR A 385 -3.12 14.26 21.32
N VAL A 386 -1.81 14.43 21.09
CA VAL A 386 -0.91 13.31 20.83
C VAL A 386 0.35 13.44 21.67
N ALA A 387 0.86 12.31 22.13
CA ALA A 387 2.13 12.22 22.84
C ALA A 387 2.96 11.07 22.26
N PHE A 388 4.27 11.27 22.12
CA PHE A 388 5.19 10.26 21.63
C PHE A 388 6.06 9.71 22.76
N ALA A 389 6.39 8.43 22.65
CA ALA A 389 7.42 7.78 23.45
C ALA A 389 8.31 6.93 22.55
N MET A 390 9.58 6.83 22.88
CA MET A 390 10.50 5.92 22.19
C MET A 390 10.13 4.46 22.49
N GLY A 391 10.13 3.62 21.46
CA GLY A 391 10.04 2.17 21.59
C GLY A 391 11.42 1.51 21.62
N PRO A 392 11.48 0.17 21.72
CA PRO A 392 12.75 -0.54 21.68
C PRO A 392 13.33 -0.46 20.27
N GLN A 393 14.65 -0.30 20.17
CA GLN A 393 15.31 -0.26 18.87
C GLN A 393 15.16 -1.61 18.14
N ARG A 394 14.99 -1.53 16.82
CA ARG A 394 15.03 -2.70 15.95
C ARG A 394 16.41 -3.38 15.99
N PRO A 395 16.47 -4.70 15.74
CA PRO A 395 17.74 -5.41 15.72
C PRO A 395 18.61 -4.97 14.52
N ASP A 396 17.97 -4.63 13.41
CA ASP A 396 18.61 -4.19 12.17
C ASP A 396 18.09 -2.82 11.70
N ILE A 397 18.80 -2.17 10.78
CA ILE A 397 18.37 -0.94 10.14
C ILE A 397 17.02 -1.18 9.45
N ILE A 398 16.10 -0.23 9.59
CA ILE A 398 14.78 -0.32 8.99
C ILE A 398 14.88 -0.51 7.46
N THR A 399 14.19 -1.53 6.97
CA THR A 399 14.08 -1.86 5.54
C THR A 399 12.81 -1.28 4.92
N SER A 400 12.79 -1.16 3.61
CA SER A 400 11.61 -0.76 2.83
C SER A 400 11.02 -1.93 2.07
N TYR A 401 9.73 -1.86 1.72
CA TYR A 401 9.03 -2.87 0.93
C TYR A 401 9.05 -4.30 1.52
N GLY A 402 9.18 -4.43 2.84
CA GLY A 402 8.79 -5.65 3.55
C GLY A 402 7.29 -5.59 3.87
N THR A 403 6.67 -6.75 4.11
CA THR A 403 5.28 -6.77 4.60
C THR A 403 5.28 -6.97 6.09
N SER A 404 4.53 -6.13 6.80
CA SER A 404 4.25 -6.30 8.22
C SER A 404 2.81 -6.70 8.46
N PHE A 405 2.54 -7.39 9.57
CA PHE A 405 1.19 -7.76 9.99
C PHE A 405 1.15 -8.11 11.49
N LEU A 406 -0.05 -8.04 12.08
CA LEU A 406 -0.33 -8.56 13.41
C LEU A 406 -0.52 -10.08 13.34
N SER A 407 0.24 -10.82 14.14
CA SER A 407 0.18 -12.28 14.19
C SER A 407 -1.20 -12.75 14.67
N PRO A 408 -1.95 -13.55 13.88
CA PRO A 408 -3.27 -14.06 14.27
C PRO A 408 -3.25 -15.01 15.49
N THR A 409 -2.07 -15.42 15.98
CA THR A 409 -1.93 -16.42 17.05
C THR A 409 -1.24 -15.92 18.31
N SER A 410 -0.63 -14.74 18.29
CA SER A 410 0.24 -14.29 19.39
C SER A 410 0.21 -12.80 19.70
N GLY A 411 -0.54 -11.98 18.94
CA GLY A 411 -0.57 -10.52 19.14
C GLY A 411 0.75 -9.80 18.80
N LYS A 412 1.78 -10.52 18.36
CA LYS A 412 3.08 -9.99 17.95
C LYS A 412 2.98 -9.25 16.61
N ILE A 413 3.85 -8.26 16.38
CA ILE A 413 4.01 -7.64 15.06
C ILE A 413 5.16 -8.35 14.35
N LEU A 414 4.88 -8.89 13.16
CA LEU A 414 5.87 -9.56 12.32
C LEU A 414 6.19 -8.68 11.13
N ILE A 415 7.47 -8.68 10.72
CA ILE A 415 7.95 -8.04 9.50
C ILE A 415 8.75 -9.06 8.72
N VAL A 416 8.26 -9.41 7.53
CA VAL A 416 8.88 -10.40 6.65
C VAL A 416 9.58 -9.68 5.50
N GLY A 417 10.83 -10.09 5.23
CA GLY A 417 11.67 -9.60 4.13
C GLY A 417 11.87 -8.09 4.09
N GLY A 418 11.73 -7.51 2.90
CA GLY A 418 12.06 -6.11 2.61
C GLY A 418 13.50 -5.93 2.16
N GLN A 419 13.89 -4.72 1.77
CA GLN A 419 15.23 -4.41 1.28
C GLN A 419 15.87 -3.28 2.07
N PRO A 420 17.19 -3.31 2.31
CA PRO A 420 17.90 -2.18 2.89
C PRO A 420 17.85 -1.00 1.93
N THR A 421 17.86 0.20 2.51
CA THR A 421 18.00 1.46 1.78
C THR A 421 19.29 1.42 0.96
N SER A 422 19.19 1.47 -0.37
CA SER A 422 20.32 1.35 -1.31
C SER A 422 20.11 2.21 -2.56
N ALA A 423 21.18 2.50 -3.31
CA ALA A 423 21.03 2.96 -4.68
C ALA A 423 20.24 1.88 -5.45
N GLY A 424 19.19 2.23 -6.20
CA GLY A 424 18.35 1.25 -6.90
C GLY A 424 19.14 0.36 -7.87
N THR A 425 18.51 -0.67 -8.43
CA THR A 425 19.17 -1.59 -9.37
C THR A 425 19.60 -0.88 -10.66
N LEU A 426 20.92 -0.71 -10.86
CA LEU A 426 21.49 0.00 -12.01
C LEU A 426 22.11 -0.92 -13.08
N ALA A 427 22.90 -1.94 -12.68
CA ALA A 427 23.49 -2.95 -13.55
C ALA A 427 24.14 -4.07 -12.70
N PRO A 428 24.54 -5.22 -13.30
CA PRO A 428 25.44 -6.15 -12.65
C PRO A 428 26.79 -5.50 -12.33
N ILE A 429 27.36 -5.84 -11.17
CA ILE A 429 28.65 -5.35 -10.67
C ILE A 429 29.81 -5.83 -11.56
N ASN A 430 29.64 -6.99 -12.19
CA ASN A 430 30.62 -7.59 -13.09
C ASN A 430 29.90 -8.25 -14.29
N ALA A 431 30.39 -7.99 -15.51
CA ALA A 431 29.93 -8.63 -16.74
C ALA A 431 30.15 -10.17 -16.75
N GLU A 432 31.13 -10.66 -16.00
CA GLU A 432 31.47 -12.09 -15.85
C GLU A 432 30.61 -12.79 -14.78
N GLN A 433 29.97 -12.02 -13.89
CA GLN A 433 29.08 -12.52 -12.83
C GLN A 433 27.75 -11.75 -12.84
N PRO A 434 26.88 -11.98 -13.85
CA PRO A 434 25.66 -11.20 -14.09
C PRO A 434 24.57 -11.36 -13.01
N THR A 435 24.85 -12.05 -11.92
CA THR A 435 23.92 -12.33 -10.80
C THR A 435 24.11 -11.39 -9.61
N GLN A 436 25.15 -10.55 -9.59
CA GLN A 436 25.40 -9.56 -8.53
C GLN A 436 25.05 -8.16 -9.02
N PHE A 437 24.07 -7.50 -8.41
CA PHE A 437 23.61 -6.15 -8.79
C PHE A 437 24.05 -5.10 -7.78
N LEU A 438 24.27 -3.87 -8.23
CA LEU A 438 24.52 -2.71 -7.35
C LEU A 438 23.31 -2.30 -6.50
N GLY A 439 22.12 -2.86 -6.81
CA GLY A 439 20.84 -2.54 -6.18
C GLY A 439 20.61 -3.16 -4.80
N GLY A 440 19.57 -2.69 -4.12
CA GLY A 440 19.09 -3.25 -2.86
C GLY A 440 18.62 -4.67 -3.03
N ARG A 441 19.41 -5.60 -2.50
CA ARG A 441 19.01 -6.99 -2.34
C ARG A 441 17.89 -7.07 -1.31
N GLY A 442 16.83 -7.82 -1.61
CA GLY A 442 15.82 -8.18 -0.63
C GLY A 442 16.42 -8.95 0.54
N SER A 443 15.62 -9.17 1.56
CA SER A 443 15.97 -9.96 2.73
C SER A 443 15.04 -11.14 2.85
N ARG A 444 15.53 -12.22 3.43
CA ARG A 444 14.75 -13.40 3.80
C ARG A 444 14.44 -13.46 5.30
N LYS A 445 14.71 -12.36 6.01
CA LYS A 445 14.56 -12.27 7.45
C LYS A 445 13.10 -12.23 7.89
N LEU A 446 12.88 -12.66 9.12
CA LEU A 446 11.70 -12.37 9.90
C LEU A 446 12.13 -11.59 11.14
N GLU A 447 11.60 -10.39 11.30
CA GLU A 447 11.67 -9.66 12.56
C GLU A 447 10.33 -9.78 13.28
N THR A 448 10.40 -9.95 14.60
CA THR A 448 9.23 -10.11 15.45
C THR A 448 9.36 -9.17 16.63
N TYR A 449 8.40 -8.26 16.74
CA TYR A 449 8.23 -7.42 17.91
C TYR A 449 7.29 -8.11 18.89
N HIS A 450 7.80 -8.35 20.09
CA HIS A 450 7.07 -8.92 21.22
C HIS A 450 6.47 -7.76 22.00
N VAL A 451 5.19 -7.51 21.74
CA VAL A 451 4.39 -6.50 22.44
C VAL A 451 4.29 -6.91 23.92
N PRO A 452 4.65 -6.03 24.86
CA PRO A 452 4.60 -6.37 26.28
C PRO A 452 3.17 -6.32 26.81
N ALA A 453 2.88 -7.13 27.84
CA ALA A 453 1.59 -7.10 28.52
C ALA A 453 1.38 -5.81 29.34
N ALA A 454 2.45 -5.18 29.82
CA ALA A 454 2.40 -3.95 30.60
C ALA A 454 2.84 -2.75 29.75
N LYS A 455 2.03 -1.68 29.77
CA LYS A 455 2.29 -0.44 29.03
C LYS A 455 3.63 0.23 29.38
N THR A 456 4.15 0.01 30.60
CA THR A 456 5.42 0.57 31.08
C THR A 456 6.66 -0.13 30.51
N ASP A 457 6.51 -1.32 29.95
CA ASP A 457 7.58 -2.03 29.26
C ASP A 457 7.58 -1.61 27.78
N LEU A 458 8.77 -1.54 27.19
CA LEU A 458 8.97 -1.26 25.78
C LEU A 458 8.78 -2.52 24.93
N GLY A 459 8.87 -3.71 25.52
CA GLY A 459 8.90 -4.97 24.80
C GLY A 459 10.28 -5.23 24.19
N SER A 460 10.34 -6.17 23.24
CA SER A 460 11.62 -6.57 22.65
C SER A 460 11.48 -7.06 21.22
N TRP A 461 12.61 -7.11 20.52
CA TRP A 461 12.67 -7.64 19.17
C TRP A 461 13.47 -8.94 19.10
N THR A 462 13.06 -9.82 18.20
CA THR A 462 13.84 -10.97 17.77
C THR A 462 14.01 -10.96 16.25
N LEU A 463 15.16 -11.40 15.77
CA LEU A 463 15.51 -11.48 14.35
C LEU A 463 15.85 -12.92 13.97
N GLN A 464 15.25 -13.40 12.88
CA GLN A 464 15.59 -14.66 12.24
C GLN A 464 16.06 -14.39 10.81
N GLU A 465 17.37 -14.42 10.57
CA GLU A 465 17.96 -14.02 9.30
C GLU A 465 17.53 -14.89 8.11
N ASN A 466 17.36 -16.19 8.32
CA ASN A 466 17.11 -17.19 7.27
C ASN A 466 15.67 -17.75 7.30
N PHE A 467 14.68 -16.92 7.66
CA PHE A 467 13.31 -17.40 7.87
C PHE A 467 12.61 -17.89 6.58
N LEU A 468 12.72 -17.15 5.48
CA LEU A 468 12.12 -17.57 4.19
C LEU A 468 12.95 -18.64 3.47
N GLY A 469 14.14 -18.95 3.96
CA GLY A 469 15.06 -19.94 3.39
C GLY A 469 16.52 -19.58 3.68
N THR A 470 17.45 -20.41 3.21
CA THR A 470 18.89 -20.24 3.44
C THR A 470 19.65 -19.79 2.19
N TYR A 471 18.97 -19.72 1.04
CA TYR A 471 19.60 -19.37 -0.23
C TYR A 471 19.30 -17.95 -0.65
N TYR A 472 20.19 -17.43 -1.49
CA TYR A 472 20.10 -16.09 -2.08
C TYR A 472 18.81 -15.86 -2.90
N GLN A 473 18.25 -16.90 -3.52
CA GLN A 473 16.95 -16.80 -4.20
C GLN A 473 15.74 -16.68 -3.27
N ASP A 474 15.89 -16.86 -1.95
CA ASP A 474 14.79 -16.73 -0.98
C ASP A 474 14.61 -15.29 -0.47
N ASP A 475 15.54 -14.39 -0.80
CA ASP A 475 15.43 -12.98 -0.48
C ASP A 475 14.22 -12.37 -1.15
N ARG A 476 13.42 -11.60 -0.40
CA ARG A 476 12.14 -11.10 -0.90
C ARG A 476 11.87 -9.65 -0.48
N THR A 477 11.61 -8.81 -1.46
CA THR A 477 11.15 -7.42 -1.32
C THR A 477 9.87 -7.22 -2.14
N MET A 478 9.06 -6.19 -1.86
CA MET A 478 7.84 -5.82 -2.59
C MET A 478 6.77 -6.93 -2.64
N HIS A 479 6.76 -7.82 -1.66
CA HIS A 479 5.83 -8.94 -1.58
C HIS A 479 4.58 -8.56 -0.78
N TYR A 480 3.66 -9.52 -0.64
CA TYR A 480 2.52 -9.42 0.26
C TYR A 480 2.48 -10.61 1.19
N ALA A 481 1.93 -10.40 2.38
CA ALA A 481 1.57 -11.43 3.35
C ALA A 481 0.08 -11.28 3.66
N VAL A 482 -0.70 -12.34 3.42
CA VAL A 482 -2.16 -12.36 3.57
C VAL A 482 -2.55 -13.34 4.68
N ILE A 483 -3.25 -12.86 5.70
CA ILE A 483 -3.82 -13.71 6.77
C ILE A 483 -4.98 -14.54 6.21
N LEU A 484 -4.96 -15.85 6.42
CA LEU A 484 -6.01 -16.79 6.02
C LEU A 484 -6.93 -17.18 7.20
N PRO A 485 -8.16 -17.69 6.96
CA PRO A 485 -9.07 -18.14 8.02
C PRO A 485 -8.49 -19.19 8.97
N THR A 486 -7.57 -20.03 8.47
CA THR A 486 -6.87 -21.06 9.25
C THR A 486 -5.73 -20.51 10.12
N LYS A 487 -5.60 -19.17 10.24
CA LYS A 487 -4.48 -18.46 10.90
C LYS A 487 -3.11 -18.64 10.23
N GLN A 488 -3.08 -19.31 9.09
CA GLN A 488 -1.89 -19.38 8.23
C GLN A 488 -1.68 -18.04 7.51
N ILE A 489 -0.44 -17.75 7.13
CA ILE A 489 -0.10 -16.56 6.35
C ILE A 489 0.39 -17.00 4.97
N LEU A 490 -0.20 -16.47 3.91
CA LEU A 490 0.28 -16.69 2.56
C LEU A 490 1.16 -15.52 2.12
N VAL A 491 2.45 -15.78 1.92
CA VAL A 491 3.39 -14.83 1.33
C VAL A 491 3.44 -15.02 -0.18
N VAL A 492 3.08 -13.99 -0.95
CA VAL A 492 3.03 -14.01 -2.42
C VAL A 492 3.86 -12.87 -3.02
N ASN A 493 4.21 -13.02 -4.29
CA ASN A 493 4.84 -11.96 -5.10
C ASN A 493 6.19 -11.49 -4.57
N GLY A 494 6.71 -10.43 -5.18
CA GLY A 494 7.95 -9.79 -4.81
C GLY A 494 9.12 -10.23 -5.69
N ALA A 495 10.28 -9.76 -5.28
CA ALA A 495 11.51 -9.91 -6.03
C ALA A 495 12.73 -10.12 -5.11
N ASN A 496 13.81 -10.66 -5.66
CA ASN A 496 15.09 -10.83 -4.97
C ASN A 496 15.87 -9.51 -4.83
N TYR A 497 15.62 -8.55 -5.72
CA TYR A 497 16.27 -7.24 -5.73
C TYR A 497 15.24 -6.16 -6.06
N ASP A 498 15.59 -4.90 -5.79
CA ASP A 498 14.80 -3.75 -6.21
C ASP A 498 14.45 -3.86 -7.71
N PHE A 499 13.16 -4.06 -8.03
CA PHE A 499 12.64 -4.21 -9.39
C PHE A 499 13.25 -5.34 -10.26
N TYR A 500 13.92 -6.35 -9.67
CA TYR A 500 14.54 -7.47 -10.40
C TYR A 500 14.44 -8.82 -9.66
N GLY A 501 14.46 -9.92 -10.41
CA GLY A 501 14.47 -11.28 -9.85
C GLY A 501 13.11 -11.67 -9.28
N ALA A 502 12.09 -11.72 -10.14
CA ALA A 502 10.72 -12.05 -9.74
C ALA A 502 10.64 -13.41 -9.02
N ILE A 503 9.90 -13.46 -7.91
CA ILE A 503 9.70 -14.71 -7.17
C ILE A 503 8.34 -15.30 -7.52
N HIS A 504 8.36 -16.52 -8.08
CA HIS A 504 7.17 -17.20 -8.55
C HIS A 504 6.54 -18.14 -7.52
N TYR A 505 7.25 -18.57 -6.48
CA TYR A 505 6.69 -19.48 -5.49
C TYR A 505 6.13 -18.71 -4.28
N PRO A 506 4.83 -18.88 -3.94
CA PRO A 506 4.32 -18.47 -2.66
C PRO A 506 4.94 -19.29 -1.52
N ILE A 507 4.92 -18.72 -0.32
CA ILE A 507 5.30 -19.40 0.92
C ILE A 507 4.08 -19.40 1.84
N LEU A 508 3.66 -20.57 2.29
CA LEU A 508 2.67 -20.71 3.34
C LEU A 508 3.40 -20.77 4.68
N MET A 509 3.08 -19.84 5.58
CA MET A 509 3.53 -19.83 6.96
C MET A 509 2.47 -20.49 7.83
N THR A 510 2.78 -21.63 8.42
CA THR A 510 1.87 -22.35 9.32
C THR A 510 2.25 -22.06 10.78
N PRO A 511 1.30 -21.65 11.64
CA PRO A 511 1.58 -21.41 13.04
C PRO A 511 2.09 -22.67 13.75
N LYS A 512 3.10 -22.49 14.60
CA LYS A 512 3.61 -23.50 15.52
C LYS A 512 3.06 -23.27 16.93
N ALA A 513 3.15 -24.30 17.78
CA ALA A 513 2.73 -24.23 19.18
C ALA A 513 3.52 -23.20 20.02
N ASP A 514 4.75 -22.85 19.61
CA ASP A 514 5.60 -21.85 20.26
C ASP A 514 5.24 -20.40 19.87
N GLY A 515 4.19 -20.21 19.07
CA GLY A 515 3.78 -18.91 18.54
C GLY A 515 4.68 -18.38 17.42
N GLY A 516 5.62 -19.19 16.92
CA GLY A 516 6.36 -18.95 15.68
C GLY A 516 5.64 -19.55 14.47
N TYR A 517 6.34 -19.59 13.34
CA TYR A 517 5.82 -20.15 12.09
C TYR A 517 6.84 -21.11 11.47
N GLU A 518 6.35 -22.14 10.80
CA GLU A 518 7.12 -22.92 9.83
C GLU A 518 6.72 -22.51 8.41
N THR A 519 7.62 -22.66 7.45
CA THR A 519 7.40 -22.23 6.07
C THR A 519 7.36 -23.42 5.12
N GLN A 520 6.44 -23.36 4.16
CA GLN A 520 6.35 -24.34 3.07
C GLN A 520 6.19 -23.62 1.74
N ARG A 521 6.97 -24.00 0.73
CA ARG A 521 6.82 -23.48 -0.64
C ARG A 521 5.58 -24.10 -1.28
N MET A 522 4.77 -23.26 -1.90
CA MET A 522 3.54 -23.66 -2.60
C MET A 522 3.77 -23.73 -4.12
N SER A 523 2.73 -24.14 -4.86
CA SER A 523 2.73 -24.12 -6.33
C SER A 523 3.01 -22.72 -6.89
N ALA A 524 3.81 -22.67 -7.96
CA ALA A 524 4.25 -21.41 -8.55
C ALA A 524 3.09 -20.62 -9.19
N VAL A 525 3.13 -19.29 -9.05
CA VAL A 525 2.27 -18.34 -9.76
C VAL A 525 2.72 -18.16 -11.21
N VAL A 526 1.79 -17.75 -12.07
CA VAL A 526 2.04 -17.54 -13.50
C VAL A 526 2.64 -16.15 -13.73
N ALA A 527 2.13 -15.09 -13.10
CA ALA A 527 2.61 -13.74 -13.39
C ALA A 527 3.79 -13.30 -12.48
N PRO A 528 4.86 -12.69 -13.03
CA PRO A 528 5.93 -12.09 -12.21
C PRO A 528 5.50 -10.74 -11.62
N ARG A 529 5.21 -10.70 -10.32
CA ARG A 529 4.65 -9.51 -9.66
C ARG A 529 5.63 -8.86 -8.70
N LEU A 530 6.21 -7.73 -9.09
CA LEU A 530 7.08 -6.90 -8.22
C LEU A 530 6.29 -5.68 -7.71
N TYR A 531 6.92 -4.52 -7.52
CA TYR A 531 6.28 -3.28 -7.05
C TYR A 531 4.92 -2.98 -7.70
N HIS A 532 4.03 -2.31 -6.96
CA HIS A 532 2.63 -2.06 -7.35
C HIS A 532 1.80 -3.33 -7.59
N ASN A 533 2.16 -4.46 -6.98
CA ASN A 533 1.23 -5.59 -6.87
C ASN A 533 0.32 -5.39 -5.65
N THR A 534 -0.77 -6.13 -5.59
CA THR A 534 -1.65 -6.25 -4.42
C THR A 534 -2.09 -7.69 -4.23
N ALA A 535 -2.31 -8.11 -2.99
CA ALA A 535 -2.97 -9.38 -2.67
C ALA A 535 -3.99 -9.20 -1.54
N LEU A 536 -5.13 -9.87 -1.63
CA LEU A 536 -6.23 -9.76 -0.65
C LEU A 536 -7.01 -11.07 -0.50
N LEU A 537 -7.48 -11.35 0.71
CA LEU A 537 -8.38 -12.46 1.00
C LEU A 537 -9.81 -12.15 0.50
N LEU A 538 -10.42 -13.09 -0.22
CA LEU A 538 -11.80 -13.00 -0.69
C LEU A 538 -12.78 -13.67 0.29
N PRO A 539 -14.09 -13.34 0.22
CA PRO A 539 -15.12 -13.95 1.06
C PRO A 539 -15.22 -15.47 0.92
N ASP A 540 -14.84 -16.02 -0.24
CA ASP A 540 -14.82 -17.46 -0.48
C ASP A 540 -13.53 -18.14 0.02
N ALA A 541 -12.71 -17.44 0.81
CA ALA A 541 -11.41 -17.89 1.33
C ALA A 541 -10.34 -18.17 0.24
N ARG A 542 -10.49 -17.67 -0.99
CA ARG A 542 -9.38 -17.60 -1.95
C ARG A 542 -8.61 -16.30 -1.81
N VAL A 543 -7.43 -16.20 -2.41
CA VAL A 543 -6.62 -14.98 -2.42
C VAL A 543 -6.59 -14.38 -3.82
N LEU A 544 -7.09 -13.16 -3.99
CA LEU A 544 -6.99 -12.41 -5.24
C LEU A 544 -5.64 -11.68 -5.30
N VAL A 545 -4.94 -11.82 -6.41
CA VAL A 545 -3.65 -11.18 -6.67
C VAL A 545 -3.74 -10.33 -7.93
N LEU A 546 -3.38 -9.04 -7.85
CA LEU A 546 -3.51 -8.08 -8.95
C LEU A 546 -2.20 -7.29 -9.16
N GLY A 547 -2.07 -6.69 -10.35
CA GLY A 547 -1.02 -5.71 -10.63
C GLY A 547 0.40 -6.25 -10.65
N GLY A 548 1.37 -5.37 -10.43
CA GLY A 548 2.81 -5.67 -10.43
C GLY A 548 3.55 -5.12 -11.65
N ASN A 549 4.80 -4.71 -11.45
CA ASN A 549 5.70 -4.24 -12.51
C ASN A 549 6.67 -5.36 -12.87
N SER A 550 6.39 -6.12 -13.92
CA SER A 550 7.13 -7.35 -14.29
C SER A 550 8.55 -7.10 -14.79
N ALA A 551 8.87 -5.90 -15.29
CA ALA A 551 10.18 -5.57 -15.83
C ALA A 551 10.51 -4.09 -15.60
N ARG A 552 11.19 -3.78 -14.50
CA ARG A 552 11.69 -2.42 -14.19
C ARG A 552 13.20 -2.35 -13.95
N ALA A 553 13.91 -3.48 -14.01
CA ALA A 553 15.37 -3.52 -14.00
C ALA A 553 15.86 -3.99 -15.36
N THR A 554 16.86 -3.30 -15.90
CA THR A 554 17.33 -3.45 -17.27
C THR A 554 18.85 -3.49 -17.27
N ILE A 555 19.42 -4.44 -18.01
CA ILE A 555 20.86 -4.58 -18.23
C ILE A 555 21.14 -4.04 -19.64
N HIS A 556 22.10 -3.12 -19.76
CA HIS A 556 22.71 -2.75 -21.05
C HIS A 556 24.02 -3.54 -21.14
N THR A 557 24.12 -4.51 -22.06
CA THR A 557 25.34 -5.31 -22.23
C THR A 557 26.38 -4.66 -23.16
N ASP A 558 26.01 -3.57 -23.84
CA ASP A 558 26.86 -2.88 -24.84
C ASP A 558 27.65 -1.69 -24.27
N ARG A 559 27.48 -1.38 -22.99
CA ARG A 559 28.28 -0.35 -22.32
C ARG A 559 29.25 -1.06 -21.38
N ASP A 560 30.47 -0.51 -21.29
CA ASP A 560 31.44 -0.87 -20.27
C ASP A 560 30.76 -0.94 -18.88
N PRO A 561 31.22 -1.85 -17.98
CA PRO A 561 30.77 -1.86 -16.58
C PRO A 561 30.70 -0.43 -16.06
N ILE A 562 29.61 -0.08 -15.35
CA ILE A 562 29.28 1.31 -14.96
C ILE A 562 30.57 2.05 -14.59
N ASN A 563 30.96 3.02 -15.42
CA ASN A 563 32.00 3.96 -15.05
C ASN A 563 31.45 4.74 -13.84
N PRO A 564 32.06 4.61 -12.64
CA PRO A 564 31.56 5.26 -11.43
C PRO A 564 31.53 6.79 -11.52
N SER A 565 32.13 7.36 -12.57
CA SER A 565 32.18 8.78 -12.91
C SER A 565 31.00 9.28 -13.77
N LEU A 566 30.12 8.39 -14.26
CA LEU A 566 28.98 8.81 -15.10
C LEU A 566 27.79 9.30 -14.26
N PRO A 567 27.07 10.35 -14.71
CA PRO A 567 25.86 10.84 -14.04
C PRO A 567 24.81 9.73 -13.92
N ARG A 568 24.22 9.58 -12.73
CA ARG A 568 23.27 8.51 -12.37
C ARG A 568 21.83 8.82 -12.80
N THR A 569 21.67 9.47 -13.96
CA THR A 569 20.39 9.99 -14.42
C THR A 569 19.56 8.90 -15.13
N GLY A 570 18.79 8.15 -14.34
CA GLY A 570 17.65 7.35 -14.83
C GLY A 570 17.92 5.88 -15.15
N GLN A 571 16.82 5.13 -15.35
CA GLN A 571 16.87 3.71 -15.75
C GLN A 571 17.14 3.62 -17.26
N TYR A 572 18.33 3.13 -17.63
CA TYR A 572 18.66 2.86 -19.03
C TYR A 572 17.86 1.64 -19.53
N LYS A 573 16.99 1.82 -20.53
CA LYS A 573 16.24 0.72 -21.16
C LYS A 573 17.18 -0.32 -21.77
N PRO A 574 16.82 -1.60 -21.84
CA PRO A 574 17.71 -2.60 -22.40
C PRO A 574 17.82 -2.40 -23.91
N ASN A 575 19.02 -2.57 -24.46
CA ASN A 575 19.14 -2.92 -25.86
C ASN A 575 18.81 -4.41 -26.00
N LEU A 576 17.60 -4.71 -26.47
CA LEU A 576 17.15 -6.10 -26.64
C LEU A 576 17.82 -6.79 -27.83
N ASP A 577 18.69 -6.10 -28.57
CA ASP A 577 19.45 -6.67 -29.70
C ASP A 577 20.65 -7.52 -29.28
N VAL A 578 20.99 -7.56 -27.99
CA VAL A 578 22.31 -7.99 -27.49
C VAL A 578 22.29 -8.87 -26.24
N THR A 579 21.12 -9.19 -25.66
CA THR A 579 21.03 -10.09 -24.49
C THR A 579 19.84 -11.04 -24.62
N ASP A 580 20.09 -12.34 -24.52
CA ASP A 580 19.03 -13.35 -24.37
C ASP A 580 18.59 -13.38 -22.90
N LEU A 581 17.30 -13.11 -22.65
CA LEU A 581 16.69 -13.13 -21.32
C LEU A 581 15.48 -14.06 -21.35
N ASP A 582 15.59 -15.21 -20.67
CA ASP A 582 14.50 -16.20 -20.59
C ASP A 582 13.42 -15.76 -19.59
N MET A 583 12.22 -15.43 -20.08
CA MET A 583 11.01 -15.20 -19.27
C MET A 583 9.77 -15.87 -19.92
N TYR A 584 9.01 -16.67 -19.16
CA TYR A 584 7.85 -17.48 -19.63
C TYR A 584 6.49 -16.72 -19.50
N PHE A 585 5.40 -16.98 -20.25
CA PHE A 585 4.33 -17.99 -19.96
C PHE A 585 3.15 -18.15 -20.99
N TYR A 586 2.94 -19.23 -21.78
CA TYR A 586 1.64 -19.79 -22.34
C TYR A 586 0.50 -18.96 -23.03
N ARG A 587 0.08 -19.31 -24.26
CA ARG A 587 -0.66 -20.56 -24.53
C ARG A 587 -0.40 -21.15 -25.94
N ASP A 588 -0.09 -22.44 -25.95
CA ASP A 588 0.46 -23.32 -27.01
C ASP A 588 1.95 -23.13 -27.36
N GLY A 589 2.73 -22.58 -26.44
CA GLY A 589 4.13 -22.23 -26.64
C GLY A 589 4.46 -20.88 -25.98
N PRO A 590 5.71 -20.37 -26.09
CA PRO A 590 6.22 -19.22 -25.32
C PRO A 590 5.36 -17.94 -25.45
N MET A 591 5.07 -17.21 -24.35
CA MET A 591 4.28 -15.94 -24.39
C MET A 591 5.07 -14.69 -24.71
N ALA A 592 6.39 -14.75 -24.67
CA ALA A 592 7.27 -13.79 -25.30
C ALA A 592 8.61 -14.50 -25.50
N LYS A 593 9.24 -14.24 -26.65
CA LYS A 593 10.66 -14.46 -26.86
C LYS A 593 11.22 -13.06 -27.04
N GLY A 594 12.05 -12.58 -26.11
CA GLY A 594 12.90 -11.43 -26.40
C GLY A 594 13.90 -11.88 -27.45
N GLU A 595 13.51 -11.87 -28.73
CA GLU A 595 14.46 -12.05 -29.81
C GLU A 595 15.21 -10.74 -30.00
N LYS A 596 16.49 -10.86 -30.35
CA LYS A 596 17.23 -9.80 -31.01
C LYS A 596 16.34 -9.11 -32.06
N GLY A 597 16.00 -7.84 -31.84
CA GLY A 597 15.11 -7.06 -32.71
C GLY A 597 13.64 -6.92 -32.28
N GLN A 598 13.17 -7.51 -31.16
CA GLN A 598 11.81 -7.25 -30.65
C GLN A 598 11.78 -6.11 -29.61
N LEU A 599 11.13 -4.99 -29.96
CA LEU A 599 11.18 -3.69 -29.27
C LEU A 599 10.22 -3.52 -28.06
N THR A 600 9.40 -4.51 -27.66
CA THR A 600 8.25 -4.25 -26.76
C THR A 600 8.00 -5.34 -25.70
N VAL A 601 8.34 -5.06 -24.44
CA VAL A 601 7.84 -5.79 -23.24
C VAL A 601 7.08 -4.79 -22.36
N PRO A 602 5.83 -5.08 -21.91
CA PRO A 602 5.10 -4.15 -21.07
C PRO A 602 5.70 -4.07 -19.65
N THR A 603 6.03 -2.87 -19.20
CA THR A 603 6.50 -2.54 -17.83
C THR A 603 5.45 -2.81 -16.74
N GLU A 604 4.19 -3.02 -17.15
CA GLU A 604 3.01 -3.12 -16.27
C GLU A 604 2.24 -4.42 -16.50
N LEU A 605 1.82 -5.07 -15.41
CA LEU A 605 0.89 -6.19 -15.45
C LEU A 605 -0.55 -5.73 -15.21
N TRP A 606 -1.42 -6.03 -16.17
CA TRP A 606 -2.84 -5.65 -16.17
C TRP A 606 -3.77 -6.80 -15.79
N GLY A 607 -3.22 -7.99 -15.51
CA GLY A 607 -3.97 -9.20 -15.16
C GLY A 607 -4.02 -9.50 -13.66
N GLY A 608 -5.02 -10.30 -13.29
CA GLY A 608 -5.20 -10.84 -11.94
C GLY A 608 -5.19 -12.37 -11.91
N GLU A 609 -4.78 -12.93 -10.78
CA GLU A 609 -4.81 -14.37 -10.47
C GLU A 609 -5.60 -14.61 -9.19
N ILE A 610 -6.19 -15.80 -9.07
CA ILE A 610 -6.81 -16.25 -7.83
C ILE A 610 -6.03 -17.47 -7.37
N TYR A 611 -5.48 -17.39 -6.16
CA TYR A 611 -4.83 -18.51 -5.50
C TYR A 611 -5.84 -19.20 -4.58
N SER A 612 -6.00 -20.51 -4.77
CA SER A 612 -6.81 -21.37 -3.89
C SER A 612 -5.87 -22.04 -2.87
N PRO A 613 -5.97 -21.72 -1.57
CA PRO A 613 -5.10 -22.34 -0.57
C PRO A 613 -5.36 -23.85 -0.38
N PRO A 614 -4.39 -24.61 0.17
CA PRO A 614 -4.51 -26.06 0.32
C PRO A 614 -5.77 -26.54 1.04
N TYR A 615 -6.29 -25.75 2.00
CA TYR A 615 -7.49 -26.10 2.73
C TYR A 615 -8.76 -26.21 1.86
N LEU A 616 -8.77 -25.66 0.64
CA LEU A 616 -9.91 -25.80 -0.27
C LEU A 616 -9.91 -27.11 -1.05
N PHE A 617 -8.86 -27.92 -0.91
CA PHE A 617 -8.74 -29.22 -1.57
C PHE A 617 -8.86 -30.39 -0.59
N ILE A 618 -9.10 -30.08 0.69
CA ILE A 618 -9.40 -31.07 1.72
C ILE A 618 -10.85 -31.49 1.53
N ASP A 619 -11.08 -32.81 1.45
CA ASP A 619 -12.44 -33.38 1.36
C ASP A 619 -13.23 -32.98 0.09
N GLY A 620 -12.53 -32.86 -1.04
CA GLY A 620 -13.13 -32.60 -2.36
C GLY A 620 -13.84 -31.25 -2.43
N ASP A 621 -15.07 -31.23 -2.94
CA ASP A 621 -15.90 -30.02 -3.08
C ASP A 621 -16.71 -29.67 -1.80
N ARG A 622 -16.47 -30.37 -0.68
CA ARG A 622 -17.17 -30.09 0.57
C ARG A 622 -16.61 -28.83 1.22
N ARG A 623 -17.51 -27.92 1.58
CA ARG A 623 -17.20 -26.78 2.44
C ARG A 623 -18.29 -26.63 3.50
N PRO A 624 -17.93 -26.34 4.77
CA PRO A 624 -18.93 -26.00 5.76
C PRO A 624 -19.63 -24.70 5.36
N GLU A 625 -20.88 -24.53 5.76
CA GLU A 625 -21.70 -23.38 5.39
C GLU A 625 -22.31 -22.75 6.63
N ILE A 626 -22.20 -21.42 6.75
CA ILE A 626 -22.91 -20.65 7.77
C ILE A 626 -24.33 -20.39 7.26
N ALA A 627 -25.26 -21.25 7.63
CA ALA A 627 -26.65 -21.20 7.15
C ALA A 627 -27.46 -20.06 7.78
N GLY A 628 -27.07 -19.60 8.97
CA GLY A 628 -27.73 -18.48 9.63
C GLY A 628 -27.19 -18.15 11.01
N LEU A 629 -27.52 -16.94 11.47
CA LEU A 629 -27.14 -16.41 12.78
C LEU A 629 -28.39 -16.00 13.58
N ARG A 630 -28.49 -16.44 14.85
CA ARG A 630 -29.56 -16.10 15.78
C ARG A 630 -29.00 -15.37 17.00
N SER A 631 -29.76 -14.45 17.58
CA SER A 631 -29.46 -13.80 18.85
C SER A 631 -30.30 -14.46 19.95
N GLY A 632 -29.64 -15.03 20.96
CA GLY A 632 -30.29 -15.92 21.93
C GLY A 632 -30.92 -17.17 21.28
N GLU A 633 -31.83 -17.83 22.00
CA GLU A 633 -32.38 -19.13 21.58
C GLU A 633 -33.32 -19.06 20.36
N THR A 634 -33.98 -17.92 20.11
CA THR A 634 -35.10 -17.86 19.15
C THR A 634 -35.07 -16.70 18.16
N ALA A 635 -34.49 -15.54 18.49
CA ALA A 635 -34.52 -14.37 17.62
C ALA A 635 -33.47 -14.45 16.51
N LYS A 636 -33.79 -13.96 15.31
CA LYS A 636 -32.77 -13.81 14.25
C LYS A 636 -31.81 -12.68 14.64
N ALA A 637 -30.52 -12.84 14.35
CA ALA A 637 -29.59 -11.73 14.48
C ALA A 637 -30.02 -10.58 13.55
N LYS A 638 -29.78 -9.34 13.99
CA LYS A 638 -30.08 -8.17 13.17
C LYS A 638 -29.27 -8.26 11.86
N ARG A 639 -29.97 -8.23 10.73
CA ARG A 639 -29.39 -8.35 9.39
C ARG A 639 -29.86 -7.18 8.53
N GLU A 640 -28.92 -6.46 7.95
CA GLU A 640 -29.18 -5.34 7.04
C GLU A 640 -28.64 -5.68 5.65
N GLY A 641 -29.52 -6.17 4.78
CA GLY A 641 -29.12 -6.62 3.44
C GLY A 641 -28.12 -7.79 3.47
N VAL A 642 -26.85 -7.48 3.15
CA VAL A 642 -25.78 -8.47 2.97
C VAL A 642 -24.96 -8.78 4.22
N TYR A 643 -25.19 -8.09 5.35
CA TYR A 643 -24.40 -8.27 6.57
C TYR A 643 -25.24 -8.44 7.84
N TYR A 644 -24.63 -9.07 8.85
CA TYR A 644 -25.14 -9.12 10.23
C TYR A 644 -24.52 -8.01 11.06
N GLU A 645 -25.30 -7.44 11.99
CA GLU A 645 -24.78 -6.52 13.00
C GLU A 645 -24.49 -7.28 14.29
N LEU A 646 -23.28 -7.12 14.79
CA LEU A 646 -22.81 -7.74 16.03
C LEU A 646 -22.63 -6.66 17.11
N GLU A 647 -23.17 -6.93 18.28
CA GLU A 647 -22.98 -6.13 19.48
C GLU A 647 -21.71 -6.60 20.23
N SER A 648 -21.02 -5.67 20.89
CA SER A 648 -19.88 -5.99 21.75
C SER A 648 -20.31 -6.97 22.84
N ARG A 649 -19.59 -8.09 23.00
CA ARG A 649 -19.97 -9.21 23.90
C ARG A 649 -21.33 -9.86 23.63
N GLY A 650 -21.96 -9.56 22.48
CA GLY A 650 -23.24 -10.17 22.11
C GLY A 650 -23.09 -11.68 21.90
N THR A 651 -24.08 -12.46 22.35
CA THR A 651 -24.11 -13.92 22.18
C THR A 651 -25.00 -14.31 21.01
N TYR A 652 -24.49 -15.16 20.13
CA TYR A 652 -25.19 -15.59 18.93
C TYR A 652 -25.06 -17.09 18.68
N THR A 653 -26.10 -17.73 18.15
CA THR A 653 -26.04 -19.12 17.70
C THR A 653 -25.87 -19.18 16.19
N LEU A 654 -24.77 -19.77 15.71
CA LEU A 654 -24.53 -20.07 14.31
C LEU A 654 -25.12 -21.44 14.00
N THR A 655 -25.88 -21.52 12.92
CA THR A 655 -26.30 -22.79 12.32
C THR A 655 -25.36 -23.14 11.19
N LEU A 656 -24.84 -24.36 11.20
CA LEU A 656 -23.80 -24.85 10.30
C LEU A 656 -24.35 -26.01 9.47
N ASN A 657 -24.09 -25.98 8.16
CA ASN A 657 -24.42 -27.07 7.25
C ASN A 657 -23.13 -27.68 6.66
N ARG A 658 -23.28 -28.85 6.02
CA ARG A 658 -22.20 -29.53 5.26
C ARG A 658 -20.93 -29.80 6.09
N LEU A 659 -21.12 -30.11 7.37
CA LEU A 659 -20.05 -30.53 8.27
C LEU A 659 -19.55 -31.94 7.90
N PRO A 660 -18.26 -32.23 8.08
CA PRO A 660 -17.72 -33.55 7.78
C PRO A 660 -18.26 -34.58 8.77
N SER A 661 -18.67 -35.77 8.30
CA SER A 661 -19.19 -36.83 9.17
C SER A 661 -18.14 -37.40 10.14
N SER A 662 -16.86 -37.17 9.85
CA SER A 662 -15.73 -37.60 10.68
C SER A 662 -15.51 -36.73 11.92
N CYS A 663 -16.24 -35.62 12.06
CA CYS A 663 -16.04 -34.70 13.18
C CYS A 663 -17.34 -34.23 13.83
N SER A 664 -17.21 -33.90 15.11
CA SER A 664 -18.24 -33.20 15.87
C SER A 664 -17.88 -31.72 15.99
N VAL A 665 -18.90 -30.87 16.00
CA VAL A 665 -18.77 -29.45 16.34
C VAL A 665 -18.15 -29.29 17.74
N GLY A 666 -17.23 -28.33 17.90
CA GLY A 666 -16.50 -28.11 19.15
C GLY A 666 -15.21 -28.93 19.28
N SER A 667 -14.82 -29.69 18.26
CA SER A 667 -13.58 -30.47 18.22
C SER A 667 -12.61 -29.89 17.21
N SER A 668 -11.63 -29.11 17.69
CA SER A 668 -10.55 -28.54 16.87
C SER A 668 -11.01 -27.66 15.70
N ASP A 669 -12.27 -27.22 15.70
CA ASP A 669 -12.82 -26.19 14.82
C ASP A 669 -12.45 -24.78 15.30
N ALA A 670 -12.81 -23.77 14.53
CA ALA A 670 -12.62 -22.37 14.90
C ALA A 670 -13.70 -21.47 14.32
N VAL A 671 -14.03 -20.40 15.05
CA VAL A 671 -14.79 -19.27 14.52
C VAL A 671 -13.88 -18.05 14.55
N VAL A 672 -13.70 -17.40 13.40
CA VAL A 672 -12.80 -16.26 13.27
C VAL A 672 -13.48 -15.10 12.53
N LEU A 673 -13.12 -13.88 12.91
CA LEU A 673 -13.47 -12.65 12.21
C LEU A 673 -12.21 -12.08 11.56
N ILE A 674 -12.26 -11.81 10.26
CA ILE A 674 -11.17 -11.16 9.52
C ILE A 674 -11.64 -9.81 9.01
N LYS A 675 -10.98 -8.73 9.40
CA LYS A 675 -11.32 -7.37 8.92
C LYS A 675 -11.11 -7.27 7.41
N LEU A 676 -11.96 -6.50 6.72
CA LEU A 676 -11.88 -6.38 5.26
C LEU A 676 -10.51 -5.83 4.81
N PRO A 677 -9.86 -6.48 3.82
CA PRO A 677 -8.53 -6.08 3.34
C PRO A 677 -8.58 -4.79 2.51
N SER A 678 -7.49 -4.02 2.60
CA SER A 678 -7.30 -2.72 1.97
C SER A 678 -5.84 -2.57 1.55
N ALA A 679 -5.51 -3.05 0.35
CA ALA A 679 -4.15 -3.35 -0.08
C ALA A 679 -3.58 -2.34 -1.09
N THR A 680 -2.38 -1.83 -0.80
CA THR A 680 -1.53 -1.10 -1.76
C THR A 680 -0.04 -1.13 -1.39
N HIS A 681 0.86 -1.15 -2.39
CA HIS A 681 2.32 -1.00 -2.23
C HIS A 681 3.07 -1.95 -1.26
N ALA A 682 2.60 -3.18 -1.03
CA ALA A 682 3.11 -4.16 -0.03
C ALA A 682 2.51 -4.01 1.38
N TRP A 683 1.49 -3.15 1.52
CA TRP A 683 0.74 -2.94 2.76
C TRP A 683 -0.72 -3.35 2.59
N ASP A 684 -1.29 -3.89 3.67
CA ASP A 684 -2.72 -4.07 3.87
C ASP A 684 -3.10 -3.46 5.23
N SER A 685 -3.71 -2.28 5.19
CA SER A 685 -4.09 -1.49 6.37
C SER A 685 -5.34 -2.05 7.09
N GLY A 686 -6.06 -2.96 6.43
CA GLY A 686 -7.28 -3.56 6.94
C GLY A 686 -7.05 -4.90 7.64
N GLN A 687 -6.05 -5.68 7.24
CA GLN A 687 -5.97 -7.07 7.71
C GLN A 687 -5.76 -7.21 9.23
N ARG A 688 -6.68 -7.96 9.86
CA ARG A 688 -6.61 -8.41 11.26
C ARG A 688 -7.52 -9.62 11.39
N LEU A 689 -7.06 -10.63 12.11
CA LEU A 689 -7.87 -11.78 12.50
C LEU A 689 -8.16 -11.71 14.00
N ILE A 690 -9.40 -11.97 14.37
CA ILE A 690 -9.87 -12.04 15.75
C ILE A 690 -10.48 -13.41 15.96
N ASP A 691 -10.02 -14.09 17.01
CA ASP A 691 -10.65 -15.33 17.47
C ASP A 691 -11.99 -15.02 18.13
N VAL A 692 -13.01 -15.80 17.78
CA VAL A 692 -14.33 -15.68 18.37
C VAL A 692 -14.54 -16.85 19.34
N PRO A 693 -14.63 -16.61 20.66
CA PRO A 693 -14.95 -17.65 21.62
C PRO A 693 -16.28 -18.32 21.28
N TYR A 694 -16.33 -19.65 21.35
CA TYR A 694 -17.53 -20.40 21.07
C TYR A 694 -17.63 -21.68 21.90
N LYS A 695 -18.84 -22.23 21.98
CA LYS A 695 -19.13 -23.55 22.54
C LYS A 695 -20.09 -24.31 21.63
N ALA A 696 -20.00 -25.62 21.62
CA ALA A 696 -20.97 -26.46 20.92
C ALA A 696 -22.38 -26.27 21.51
N ALA A 697 -23.38 -26.11 20.64
CA ALA A 697 -24.80 -25.95 20.99
C ALA A 697 -25.69 -27.00 20.30
N GLY A 698 -25.06 -28.04 19.74
CA GLY A 698 -25.69 -29.11 18.97
C GLY A 698 -24.69 -29.73 17.99
N ASN A 699 -25.16 -30.69 17.19
CA ASN A 699 -24.32 -31.34 16.18
C ASN A 699 -24.06 -30.45 14.95
N ASP A 700 -24.87 -29.41 14.77
CA ASP A 700 -24.89 -28.49 13.63
C ASP A 700 -24.86 -27.02 14.08
N ARG A 701 -24.52 -26.75 15.35
CA ARG A 701 -24.62 -25.42 15.95
C ARG A 701 -23.49 -25.10 16.91
N VAL A 702 -23.00 -23.87 16.83
CA VAL A 702 -22.13 -23.26 17.84
C VAL A 702 -22.78 -22.01 18.41
N GLU A 703 -22.66 -21.81 19.72
CA GLU A 703 -22.93 -20.52 20.35
C GLU A 703 -21.61 -19.76 20.45
N ILE A 704 -21.56 -18.58 19.82
CA ILE A 704 -20.43 -17.66 19.86
C ILE A 704 -20.70 -16.50 20.81
N THR A 705 -19.63 -15.94 21.35
CA THR A 705 -19.64 -14.62 21.99
C THR A 705 -18.81 -13.68 21.13
N ALA A 706 -19.43 -12.65 20.57
CA ALA A 706 -18.70 -11.62 19.84
C ALA A 706 -17.65 -10.96 20.76
N PRO A 707 -16.46 -10.60 20.24
CA PRO A 707 -15.42 -9.95 21.03
C PRO A 707 -15.90 -8.66 21.69
N ASP A 708 -15.26 -8.31 22.81
CA ASP A 708 -15.35 -6.97 23.36
C ASP A 708 -14.54 -6.01 22.48
N ARG A 709 -15.19 -4.97 21.97
CA ARG A 709 -14.52 -4.05 21.06
C ARG A 709 -13.37 -3.28 21.66
N GLU A 710 -13.47 -2.90 22.92
CA GLU A 710 -12.43 -2.14 23.60
C GLU A 710 -11.36 -3.08 24.14
N ALA A 711 -11.76 -4.12 24.89
CA ALA A 711 -10.82 -5.02 25.53
C ALA A 711 -10.06 -5.92 24.55
N ASP A 712 -10.68 -6.33 23.44
CA ASP A 712 -10.05 -7.18 22.42
C ASP A 712 -9.52 -6.35 21.23
N ASN A 713 -9.50 -5.02 21.37
CA ASN A 713 -9.01 -4.09 20.35
C ASN A 713 -9.64 -4.36 18.97
N VAL A 714 -10.97 -4.27 18.88
CA VAL A 714 -11.73 -4.48 17.65
C VAL A 714 -12.32 -3.15 17.18
N PRO A 715 -11.61 -2.42 16.28
CA PRO A 715 -12.13 -1.20 15.70
C PRO A 715 -13.49 -1.42 15.05
N PRO A 716 -14.39 -0.42 15.08
CA PRO A 716 -15.65 -0.54 14.36
C PRO A 716 -15.42 -0.73 12.86
N GLY A 717 -16.39 -1.36 12.20
CA GLY A 717 -16.37 -1.62 10.76
C GLY A 717 -16.78 -3.04 10.42
N PHE A 718 -16.41 -3.45 9.20
CA PHE A 718 -16.81 -4.72 8.60
C PHE A 718 -15.74 -5.78 8.71
N TYR A 719 -16.21 -7.02 8.88
CA TYR A 719 -15.43 -8.22 9.07
C TYR A 719 -16.08 -9.39 8.29
N MET A 720 -15.25 -10.31 7.82
CA MET A 720 -15.64 -11.61 7.31
C MET A 720 -15.67 -12.61 8.47
N LEU A 721 -16.84 -13.15 8.79
CA LEU A 721 -17.04 -14.22 9.76
C LEU A 721 -16.90 -15.57 9.07
N PHE A 722 -15.90 -16.34 9.48
CA PHE A 722 -15.66 -17.70 9.01
C PHE A 722 -15.86 -18.71 10.13
N TYR A 723 -16.49 -19.83 9.81
CA TYR A 723 -16.30 -21.10 10.51
C TYR A 723 -15.26 -21.93 9.76
N VAL A 724 -14.26 -22.44 10.49
CA VAL A 724 -13.25 -23.39 10.02
C VAL A 724 -13.54 -24.70 10.72
N ASP A 725 -13.83 -25.76 9.96
CA ASP A 725 -14.13 -27.05 10.58
C ASP A 725 -12.85 -27.74 11.12
N CYS A 726 -13.05 -28.84 11.85
CA CYS A 726 -12.01 -29.70 12.42
C CYS A 726 -10.92 -30.16 11.42
N MET A 727 -11.22 -30.20 10.11
CA MET A 727 -10.28 -30.63 9.08
C MET A 727 -9.50 -29.43 8.52
N GLY A 728 -9.82 -28.22 8.97
CA GLY A 728 -9.21 -26.98 8.52
C GLY A 728 -9.90 -26.37 7.29
N VAL A 729 -11.09 -26.84 6.87
CA VAL A 729 -11.79 -26.27 5.72
C VAL A 729 -12.63 -25.06 6.15
N PRO A 730 -12.38 -23.86 5.61
CA PRO A 730 -13.19 -22.69 5.91
C PRO A 730 -14.47 -22.66 5.07
N SER A 731 -15.54 -22.20 5.70
CA SER A 731 -16.77 -21.76 5.04
C SER A 731 -16.53 -20.59 4.08
N GLU A 732 -17.53 -20.27 3.27
CA GLU A 732 -17.65 -18.90 2.75
C GLU A 732 -17.99 -17.95 3.89
N ALA A 733 -17.47 -16.73 3.85
CA ALA A 733 -17.68 -15.74 4.89
C ALA A 733 -19.12 -15.24 4.93
N ALA A 734 -19.67 -15.12 6.13
CA ALA A 734 -20.76 -14.19 6.39
C ALA A 734 -20.19 -12.80 6.67
N MET A 735 -20.72 -11.74 6.05
CA MET A 735 -20.32 -10.37 6.40
C MET A 735 -20.92 -9.98 7.75
N ALA A 736 -20.09 -9.41 8.62
CA ALA A 736 -20.46 -8.94 9.95
C ALA A 736 -19.97 -7.50 10.16
N GLN A 737 -20.73 -6.70 10.89
CA GLN A 737 -20.40 -5.33 11.23
C GLN A 737 -20.43 -5.10 12.73
N PHE A 738 -19.40 -4.42 13.25
CA PHE A 738 -19.45 -3.72 14.53
C PHE A 738 -19.70 -2.24 14.27
N ALA A 739 -20.90 -1.74 14.60
CA ALA A 739 -21.24 -0.33 14.43
C ALA A 739 -20.35 0.56 15.31
N ALA A 740 -20.03 1.79 14.88
CA ALA A 740 -19.40 2.76 15.78
C ALA A 740 -20.35 3.10 16.94
N ALA A 741 -19.79 3.37 18.13
CA ALA A 741 -20.59 3.95 19.20
C ALA A 741 -21.12 5.31 18.73
N ALA A 742 -22.40 5.61 18.99
CA ALA A 742 -22.95 6.94 18.71
C ALA A 742 -22.08 8.01 19.39
N ALA A 743 -21.80 9.12 18.70
CA ALA A 743 -21.06 10.23 19.27
C ALA A 743 -21.76 10.70 20.55
N ARG A 744 -21.13 10.47 21.70
CA ARG A 744 -21.56 11.04 22.99
C ARG A 744 -20.95 12.42 23.19
#